data_AF-A0A2G6BWI4-F1
#
_entry.id   AF-A0A2G6BWI4-F1
#
_cell.length_a   1.000
_cell.length_b   1.000
_cell.length_c   1.000
_cell.angle_alpha   90.00
_cell.angle_beta   90.00
_cell.angle_gamma   90.00
#
_symmetry.space_group_name_H-M   'P 1'
#
loop_
_entity.id
_entity.type
_entity.pdbx_description
1 polymer ?
#
loop_
_entity_poly.entity_id
_entity_poly.type
_entity_poly.pdbx_seq_one_letter_code
_entity_poly.pdbx_strand_id
1 'polypeptide(L)'
;MFAFRGSEPTKQFGIDATHADVQLFMQSPDGFRTSQFAEAESFVSSVLSKHPDASYSFTGHSLGGALAQYMTYATKKAGKTGVGKTVSFNAPGIGKLIENMHGGSVDPKEYEGLVTDYVNESDTIGNYANDKQLGTTITIRSRLNSLVGQDVANILNMLTMFSSSNGQLSMLEMIALVKKALKSGKNIADNAVLTGNHGLDDLLDDQGRLMPQVQSRTAGSRFVGYIAEGTYHAASGGKFAIVTIGDTAGGIIYYSAEGVTKFINTSGYIINQLAYHGTDGVMRFVDTSEYIWGGLGYYAIEGVQEFFEHAGDGIAAGTWQSFSFARGLFADALSAIRALFGDAAAAAPVRVDPLILDLDGDGIETTSLALSKTYFDTDSNGFAELTGWASADDGMLALDRNNNGSIDNGQELFGDWTVLQNGVVATNGFEALAEFDDNADGVIDTNDSVFARLRVWRDANNDGISDASELKSLTELGIQSISLGSVATQVTDAMNNIQRRLGSFQWTNGATGAIGEYLLARDTSRTRESSDDGVAIPDDIAALPNLQGAGNVVSLHRAMTKDTSGQLQDLVQAFVAAPNTATREQLLPQIIYHWAGVAEVDPASRGGNIDARQLAVLERFLGTGFIGTSGTSPNTSAAPLLKEAYNQFYERIYSTMISRSTIKDLIGTLQYESTDDGIVVDFSQAIAALDAQLSTDRDAGIEMLAEFSRALKGHGLQTLASFDEFRQHFMQQSIAYVEAIDTVGPDTIRGSDNRGDTLRATNAAILAGLGNNDYLRGSTGNDTLYGGAGHDSLQSKAGNDTLVGGTGDDWL
;
A
#
# COMPACT_ATOMS: atom_id res chain seq x y z
N MET A 1 -12.17 23.50 -51.64
CA MET A 1 -12.27 23.09 -50.23
C MET A 1 -13.21 21.90 -50.15
N PHE A 2 -12.78 20.83 -49.52
CA PHE A 2 -13.58 19.63 -49.28
C PHE A 2 -13.96 19.60 -47.79
N ALA A 3 -15.25 19.48 -47.50
CA ALA A 3 -15.76 19.42 -46.14
C ALA A 3 -16.46 18.08 -45.91
N PHE A 4 -16.02 17.35 -44.90
CA PHE A 4 -16.61 16.06 -44.53
C PHE A 4 -17.44 16.22 -43.27
N ARG A 5 -18.64 15.62 -43.28
CA ARG A 5 -19.56 15.64 -42.13
C ARG A 5 -19.13 14.59 -41.10
N GLY A 6 -19.11 14.96 -39.82
CA GLY A 6 -18.93 14.03 -38.69
C GLY A 6 -20.22 13.29 -38.32
N SER A 7 -20.18 12.42 -37.32
CA SER A 7 -21.41 11.87 -36.74
C SER A 7 -22.04 12.88 -35.78
N GLU A 8 -23.38 12.87 -35.68
CA GLU A 8 -24.09 13.65 -34.67
C GLU A 8 -24.28 12.78 -33.41
N PRO A 9 -23.78 13.19 -32.23
CA PRO A 9 -24.01 12.45 -31.00
C PRO A 9 -25.47 12.63 -30.56
N THR A 10 -26.28 11.57 -30.58
CA THR A 10 -27.57 11.58 -29.88
C THR A 10 -27.37 11.25 -28.40
N LYS A 11 -28.20 11.79 -27.52
CA LYS A 11 -28.12 11.69 -26.03
C LYS A 11 -28.25 10.25 -25.47
N GLN A 12 -28.29 9.22 -26.30
CA GLN A 12 -28.58 7.84 -25.91
C GLN A 12 -27.46 6.91 -26.42
N PHE A 13 -26.30 6.97 -25.74
CA PHE A 13 -25.13 6.14 -26.04
C PHE A 13 -25.32 4.63 -25.77
N GLY A 14 -26.52 4.20 -25.34
CA GLY A 14 -26.80 2.83 -24.90
C GLY A 14 -27.61 1.94 -25.85
N ILE A 15 -28.07 2.40 -27.03
CA ILE A 15 -28.94 1.55 -27.89
C ILE A 15 -28.53 1.48 -29.38
N ASP A 16 -27.70 2.38 -29.94
CA ASP A 16 -27.31 2.30 -31.36
C ASP A 16 -25.80 2.11 -31.57
N ALA A 17 -25.35 0.85 -31.51
CA ALA A 17 -24.02 0.39 -31.93
C ALA A 17 -23.82 0.45 -33.48
N THR A 18 -24.31 1.51 -34.12
CA THR A 18 -24.25 1.73 -35.58
C THR A 18 -23.77 3.15 -35.96
N HIS A 19 -22.86 3.74 -35.18
CA HIS A 19 -22.26 5.04 -35.52
C HIS A 19 -20.79 4.89 -35.93
N ALA A 20 -20.42 5.51 -37.05
CA ALA A 20 -19.08 5.45 -37.63
C ALA A 20 -18.00 6.11 -36.74
N ASP A 21 -18.38 7.04 -35.85
CA ASP A 21 -17.49 7.58 -34.79
C ASP A 21 -17.07 6.49 -33.80
N VAL A 22 -17.98 5.60 -33.38
CA VAL A 22 -17.68 4.47 -32.48
C VAL A 22 -16.75 3.47 -33.17
N GLN A 23 -16.89 3.26 -34.48
CA GLN A 23 -16.00 2.36 -35.23
C GLN A 23 -14.61 2.96 -35.47
N LEU A 24 -14.52 4.28 -35.67
CA LEU A 24 -13.25 5.00 -35.73
C LEU A 24 -12.55 5.00 -34.35
N PHE A 25 -13.33 5.18 -33.29
CA PHE A 25 -12.93 5.02 -31.88
C PHE A 25 -12.49 3.58 -31.56
N MET A 26 -12.99 2.60 -32.31
CA MET A 26 -12.64 1.18 -32.16
C MET A 26 -11.52 0.69 -33.08
N GLN A 27 -10.83 1.53 -33.87
CA GLN A 27 -9.64 1.21 -34.71
C GLN A 27 -9.54 -0.19 -35.40
N SER A 28 -10.66 -0.89 -35.59
CA SER A 28 -10.66 -2.33 -35.80
C SER A 28 -10.29 -2.66 -37.25
N PRO A 29 -9.46 -3.69 -37.50
CA PRO A 29 -9.27 -4.26 -38.83
C PRO A 29 -10.55 -4.85 -39.43
N ASP A 30 -11.40 -5.43 -38.57
CA ASP A 30 -12.36 -6.45 -38.98
C ASP A 30 -13.83 -6.00 -38.94
N GLY A 31 -14.09 -4.73 -38.66
CA GLY A 31 -15.44 -4.15 -38.71
C GLY A 31 -15.41 -2.75 -39.32
N PHE A 32 -15.69 -2.66 -40.63
CA PHE A 32 -15.77 -1.42 -41.42
C PHE A 32 -14.44 -0.75 -41.82
N ARG A 33 -13.48 -1.53 -42.31
CA ARG A 33 -12.37 -0.96 -43.11
C ARG A 33 -12.72 -0.86 -44.60
N THR A 34 -12.37 0.31 -45.15
CA THR A 34 -12.17 0.68 -46.56
C THR A 34 -13.25 1.47 -47.30
N SER A 35 -14.56 1.30 -47.12
CA SER A 35 -15.52 1.96 -48.04
C SER A 35 -15.54 3.48 -47.93
N GLN A 36 -15.78 4.09 -46.76
CA GLN A 36 -15.91 5.55 -46.64
C GLN A 36 -14.59 6.31 -46.93
N PHE A 37 -13.46 5.80 -46.45
CA PHE A 37 -12.14 6.38 -46.75
C PHE A 37 -11.80 6.21 -48.24
N ALA A 38 -12.08 5.07 -48.86
CA ALA A 38 -11.86 4.86 -50.30
C ALA A 38 -12.86 5.66 -51.16
N GLU A 39 -14.10 5.82 -50.71
CA GLU A 39 -15.12 6.67 -51.36
C GLU A 39 -14.70 8.13 -51.31
N ALA A 40 -14.21 8.60 -50.16
CA ALA A 40 -13.63 9.93 -50.01
C ALA A 40 -12.41 10.11 -50.93
N GLU A 41 -11.50 9.14 -50.99
CA GLU A 41 -10.35 9.18 -51.92
C GLU A 41 -10.78 9.20 -53.39
N SER A 42 -11.77 8.37 -53.76
CA SER A 42 -12.32 8.28 -55.10
C SER A 42 -12.99 9.59 -55.51
N PHE A 43 -13.80 10.16 -54.62
CA PHE A 43 -14.44 11.46 -54.81
C PHE A 43 -13.41 12.58 -54.95
N VAL A 44 -12.48 12.70 -54.01
CA VAL A 44 -11.42 13.73 -54.04
C VAL A 44 -10.57 13.56 -55.30
N SER A 45 -10.17 12.34 -55.66
CA SER A 45 -9.37 12.09 -56.86
C SER A 45 -10.13 12.42 -58.15
N SER A 46 -11.43 12.11 -58.22
CA SER A 46 -12.28 12.47 -59.36
C SER A 46 -12.35 13.98 -59.54
N VAL A 47 -12.53 14.74 -58.46
CA VAL A 47 -12.57 16.20 -58.49
C VAL A 47 -11.20 16.78 -58.87
N LEU A 48 -10.12 16.33 -58.21
CA LEU A 48 -8.77 16.83 -58.49
C LEU A 48 -8.31 16.51 -59.92
N SER A 49 -8.68 15.36 -60.49
CA SER A 49 -8.34 15.03 -61.89
C SER A 49 -8.99 15.98 -62.91
N LYS A 50 -10.13 16.57 -62.56
CA LYS A 50 -10.83 17.56 -63.40
C LYS A 50 -10.29 18.98 -63.22
N HIS A 51 -9.49 19.19 -62.18
CA HIS A 51 -8.97 20.51 -61.77
C HIS A 51 -7.49 20.42 -61.35
N PRO A 52 -6.56 20.04 -62.26
CA PRO A 52 -5.17 19.72 -61.91
C PRO A 52 -4.36 20.90 -61.35
N ASP A 53 -4.75 22.14 -61.67
CA ASP A 53 -4.06 23.37 -61.25
C ASP A 53 -4.72 24.05 -60.03
N ALA A 54 -5.82 23.49 -59.50
CA ALA A 54 -6.54 24.09 -58.40
C ALA A 54 -5.84 23.83 -57.05
N SER A 55 -5.73 24.87 -56.22
CA SER A 55 -5.39 24.69 -54.80
C SER A 55 -6.58 24.08 -54.05
N TYR A 56 -6.30 23.24 -53.06
CA TYR A 56 -7.33 22.55 -52.30
C TYR A 56 -6.95 22.41 -50.82
N SER A 57 -7.97 22.24 -50.01
CA SER A 57 -7.90 22.08 -48.56
C SER A 57 -9.03 21.17 -48.09
N PHE A 58 -8.86 20.56 -46.92
CA PHE A 58 -9.81 19.67 -46.29
C PHE A 58 -10.25 20.23 -44.93
N THR A 59 -11.48 19.93 -44.54
CA THR A 59 -12.00 20.27 -43.21
C THR A 59 -13.09 19.29 -42.79
N GLY A 60 -13.35 19.21 -41.50
CA GLY A 60 -14.42 18.41 -40.94
C GLY A 60 -14.37 18.41 -39.42
N HIS A 61 -15.48 17.97 -38.83
CA HIS A 61 -15.64 17.78 -37.40
C HIS A 61 -15.75 16.28 -37.09
N SER A 62 -15.25 15.82 -35.94
CA SER A 62 -15.30 14.40 -35.52
C SER A 62 -14.74 13.46 -36.61
N LEU A 63 -15.47 12.40 -37.01
CA LEU A 63 -15.12 11.52 -38.14
C LEU A 63 -14.89 12.28 -39.45
N GLY A 64 -15.61 13.37 -39.69
CA GLY A 64 -15.36 14.23 -40.85
C GLY A 64 -13.97 14.86 -40.77
N GLY A 65 -13.53 15.22 -39.56
CA GLY A 65 -12.17 15.68 -39.31
C GLY A 65 -11.13 14.59 -39.55
N ALA A 66 -11.40 13.37 -39.11
CA ALA A 66 -10.54 12.20 -39.39
C ALA A 66 -10.41 11.93 -40.90
N LEU A 67 -11.51 11.97 -41.66
CA LEU A 67 -11.50 11.84 -43.12
C LEU A 67 -10.68 12.96 -43.78
N ALA A 68 -10.81 14.21 -43.29
CA ALA A 68 -10.05 15.34 -43.78
C ALA A 68 -8.54 15.15 -43.58
N GLN A 69 -8.13 14.76 -42.37
CA GLN A 69 -6.72 14.48 -42.05
C GLN A 69 -6.17 13.35 -42.93
N TYR A 70 -6.95 12.29 -43.13
CA TYR A 70 -6.57 11.18 -43.99
C TYR A 70 -6.39 11.60 -45.45
N MET A 71 -7.21 12.53 -45.98
CA MET A 71 -7.01 13.06 -47.32
C MET A 71 -5.70 13.82 -47.48
N THR A 72 -5.25 14.55 -46.44
CA THR A 72 -3.91 15.15 -46.45
C THR A 72 -2.82 14.08 -46.52
N TYR A 73 -2.95 12.99 -45.75
CA TYR A 73 -2.04 11.83 -45.85
C TYR A 73 -2.02 11.26 -47.27
N ALA A 74 -3.19 10.90 -47.82
CA ALA A 74 -3.31 10.22 -49.10
C ALA A 74 -2.79 11.08 -50.26
N THR A 75 -3.10 12.38 -50.27
CA THR A 75 -2.64 13.30 -51.32
C THR A 75 -1.14 13.59 -51.25
N LYS A 76 -0.56 13.67 -50.04
CA LYS A 76 0.89 13.77 -49.83
C LYS A 76 1.61 12.51 -50.32
N LYS A 77 1.13 11.31 -49.93
CA LYS A 77 1.70 10.01 -50.34
C LYS A 77 1.65 9.80 -51.86
N ALA A 78 0.57 10.22 -52.50
CA ALA A 78 0.39 10.10 -53.94
C ALA A 78 1.24 11.08 -54.77
N GLY A 79 2.03 11.96 -54.14
CA GLY A 79 2.90 12.93 -54.83
C GLY A 79 2.14 13.93 -55.70
N LYS A 80 0.88 14.23 -55.38
CA LYS A 80 0.04 15.17 -56.16
C LYS A 80 0.61 16.59 -56.07
N THR A 81 0.46 17.38 -57.12
CA THR A 81 0.90 18.79 -57.17
C THR A 81 0.12 19.64 -56.17
N GLY A 82 0.81 20.06 -55.11
CA GLY A 82 0.21 20.75 -53.95
C GLY A 82 -0.37 19.76 -52.94
N VAL A 83 0.06 19.85 -51.68
CA VAL A 83 -0.48 19.03 -50.59
C VAL A 83 -1.66 19.78 -49.97
N GLY A 84 -2.84 19.17 -49.98
CA GLY A 84 -4.03 19.80 -49.41
C GLY A 84 -3.92 19.92 -47.90
N LYS A 85 -4.01 21.15 -47.38
CA LYS A 85 -3.96 21.41 -45.94
C LYS A 85 -5.29 21.09 -45.26
N THR A 86 -5.24 20.60 -44.04
CA THR A 86 -6.43 20.29 -43.22
C THR A 86 -6.56 21.25 -42.05
N VAL A 87 -7.77 21.76 -41.86
CA VAL A 87 -8.22 22.35 -40.59
C VAL A 87 -9.41 21.54 -40.09
N SER A 88 -9.25 20.82 -38.99
CA SER A 88 -10.32 20.00 -38.40
C SER A 88 -10.70 20.46 -37.00
N PHE A 89 -11.82 19.94 -36.51
CA PHE A 89 -12.38 20.29 -35.20
C PHE A 89 -12.76 19.02 -34.45
N ASN A 90 -12.30 18.86 -33.21
CA ASN A 90 -12.61 17.70 -32.36
C ASN A 90 -12.36 16.37 -33.09
N ALA A 91 -11.31 16.30 -33.91
CA ALA A 91 -11.03 15.14 -34.73
C ALA A 91 -10.11 14.16 -33.97
N PRO A 92 -10.43 12.86 -33.95
CA PRO A 92 -9.60 11.88 -33.26
C PRO A 92 -8.27 11.62 -33.99
N GLY A 93 -7.29 11.07 -33.27
CA GLY A 93 -6.00 10.66 -33.83
C GLY A 93 -6.12 9.48 -34.78
N ILE A 94 -5.64 9.65 -36.03
CA ILE A 94 -5.77 8.64 -37.08
C ILE A 94 -4.44 7.97 -37.49
N GLY A 95 -3.31 8.34 -36.90
CA GLY A 95 -2.00 7.81 -37.30
C GLY A 95 -1.95 6.28 -37.24
N LYS A 96 -2.47 5.69 -36.16
CA LYS A 96 -2.51 4.24 -36.00
C LYS A 96 -3.46 3.56 -36.99
N LEU A 97 -4.59 4.18 -37.29
CA LEU A 97 -5.52 3.72 -38.32
C LEU A 97 -4.83 3.67 -39.70
N ILE A 98 -4.03 4.69 -40.04
CA ILE A 98 -3.27 4.72 -41.29
C ILE A 98 -2.22 3.61 -41.33
N GLU A 99 -1.44 3.43 -40.26
CA GLU A 99 -0.46 2.33 -40.14
C GLU A 99 -1.14 0.98 -40.40
N ASN A 100 -2.32 0.77 -39.80
CA ASN A 100 -3.05 -0.48 -39.93
C ASN A 100 -3.69 -0.66 -41.33
N MET A 101 -4.04 0.42 -42.05
CA MET A 101 -4.63 0.35 -43.40
C MET A 101 -3.59 0.16 -44.51
N HIS A 102 -2.43 0.79 -44.38
CA HIS A 102 -1.44 0.90 -45.48
C HIS A 102 -0.13 0.16 -45.21
N GLY A 103 0.10 -0.30 -43.98
CA GLY A 103 1.39 -0.84 -43.52
C GLY A 103 2.46 0.26 -43.38
N GLY A 104 3.41 0.04 -42.48
CA GLY A 104 4.50 0.97 -42.18
C GLY A 104 4.12 2.03 -41.13
N SER A 105 5.14 2.55 -40.43
CA SER A 105 4.98 3.58 -39.40
C SER A 105 4.65 4.94 -40.01
N VAL A 106 3.75 5.69 -39.39
CA VAL A 106 3.43 7.08 -39.78
C VAL A 106 3.98 8.01 -38.70
N ASP A 107 4.90 8.90 -39.06
CA ASP A 107 5.35 9.97 -38.16
C ASP A 107 4.39 11.17 -38.26
N PRO A 108 3.61 11.48 -37.20
CA PRO A 108 2.66 12.56 -37.24
C PRO A 108 3.30 13.95 -37.41
N LYS A 109 4.58 14.12 -37.01
CA LYS A 109 5.31 15.40 -37.12
C LYS A 109 5.54 15.83 -38.56
N GLU A 110 5.60 14.90 -39.51
CA GLU A 110 5.73 15.26 -40.93
C GLU A 110 4.51 16.00 -41.50
N TYR A 111 3.43 16.08 -40.74
CA TYR A 111 2.20 16.77 -41.09
C TYR A 111 2.04 18.11 -40.35
N GLU A 112 3.03 18.52 -39.55
CA GLU A 112 3.06 19.87 -38.96
C GLU A 112 3.04 20.94 -40.07
N GLY A 113 2.18 21.95 -39.90
CA GLY A 113 1.95 22.98 -40.92
C GLY A 113 1.09 22.55 -42.14
N LEU A 114 0.72 21.27 -42.21
CA LEU A 114 -0.23 20.71 -43.19
C LEU A 114 -1.57 20.35 -42.55
N VAL A 115 -1.58 19.87 -41.31
CA VAL A 115 -2.79 19.55 -40.54
C VAL A 115 -2.81 20.41 -39.26
N THR A 116 -3.95 21.04 -39.01
CA THR A 116 -4.25 21.74 -37.75
C THR A 116 -5.59 21.26 -37.23
N ASP A 117 -5.63 20.74 -36.01
CA ASP A 117 -6.86 20.27 -35.39
C ASP A 117 -7.19 21.09 -34.14
N TYR A 118 -8.39 21.66 -34.09
CA TYR A 118 -8.88 22.44 -32.96
C TYR A 118 -9.70 21.53 -32.05
N VAL A 119 -9.14 21.19 -30.89
CA VAL A 119 -9.71 20.19 -29.98
C VAL A 119 -10.18 20.87 -28.72
N ASN A 120 -11.45 20.67 -28.38
CA ASN A 120 -12.00 21.11 -27.11
C ASN A 120 -11.32 20.34 -25.99
N GLU A 121 -10.83 21.04 -24.96
CA GLU A 121 -10.05 20.41 -23.90
C GLU A 121 -10.83 19.32 -23.18
N SER A 122 -12.16 19.40 -23.07
CA SER A 122 -12.97 18.36 -22.42
C SER A 122 -13.68 17.43 -23.41
N ASP A 123 -13.28 17.41 -24.69
CA ASP A 123 -13.86 16.49 -25.68
C ASP A 123 -13.12 15.15 -25.73
N THR A 124 -13.80 14.07 -25.35
CA THR A 124 -13.27 12.72 -25.35
C THR A 124 -12.80 12.24 -26.74
N ILE A 125 -13.50 12.63 -27.82
CA ILE A 125 -13.21 12.12 -29.16
C ILE A 125 -12.00 12.83 -29.76
N GLY A 126 -11.93 14.16 -29.72
CA GLY A 126 -10.77 14.92 -30.20
C GLY A 126 -9.51 14.69 -29.36
N ASN A 127 -9.65 14.22 -28.11
CA ASN A 127 -8.51 13.86 -27.27
C ASN A 127 -8.08 12.39 -27.39
N TYR A 128 -8.79 11.56 -28.16
CA TYR A 128 -8.49 10.14 -28.35
C TYR A 128 -7.26 9.92 -29.27
N ALA A 129 -6.41 8.93 -28.93
CA ALA A 129 -5.20 8.56 -29.67
C ALA A 129 -4.28 9.75 -30.01
N ASN A 130 -4.14 10.68 -29.05
CA ASN A 130 -3.46 11.96 -29.27
C ASN A 130 -1.97 11.83 -29.64
N ASP A 131 -1.29 10.80 -29.15
CA ASP A 131 0.10 10.50 -29.54
C ASP A 131 0.25 10.17 -31.04
N LYS A 132 -0.87 9.88 -31.71
CA LYS A 132 -0.98 9.57 -33.15
C LYS A 132 -1.81 10.59 -33.93
N GLN A 133 -2.03 11.79 -33.40
CA GLN A 133 -2.68 12.89 -34.12
C GLN A 133 -1.76 13.46 -35.21
N LEU A 134 -2.23 13.59 -36.46
CA LEU A 134 -1.43 14.20 -37.53
C LEU A 134 -1.28 15.71 -37.35
N GLY A 135 -0.07 16.23 -37.47
CA GLY A 135 0.23 17.66 -37.46
C GLY A 135 0.02 18.33 -36.10
N THR A 136 -0.59 19.51 -36.09
CA THR A 136 -0.64 20.37 -34.89
C THR A 136 -2.03 20.37 -34.26
N THR A 137 -2.13 20.00 -32.98
CA THR A 137 -3.36 20.22 -32.20
C THR A 137 -3.33 21.58 -31.49
N ILE A 138 -4.39 22.35 -31.65
CA ILE A 138 -4.68 23.56 -30.89
C ILE A 138 -5.79 23.24 -29.89
N THR A 139 -5.47 23.30 -28.60
CA THR A 139 -6.46 23.03 -27.55
C THR A 139 -7.29 24.28 -27.25
N ILE A 140 -8.60 24.12 -27.29
CA ILE A 140 -9.62 25.16 -27.10
C ILE A 140 -10.32 24.95 -25.75
N ARG A 141 -10.54 26.03 -25.00
CA ARG A 141 -11.18 25.97 -23.68
C ARG A 141 -12.62 25.48 -23.78
N SER A 142 -13.00 24.57 -22.89
CA SER A 142 -14.40 24.09 -22.77
C SER A 142 -15.27 25.14 -22.11
N ARG A 143 -16.53 25.26 -22.59
CA ARG A 143 -17.58 26.07 -21.98
C ARG A 143 -17.98 25.60 -20.57
N LEU A 144 -17.68 24.35 -20.19
CA LEU A 144 -18.08 23.71 -18.93
C LEU A 144 -16.98 23.71 -17.83
N ASN A 145 -15.79 24.30 -18.10
CA ASN A 145 -14.56 23.93 -17.38
C ASN A 145 -14.29 24.53 -15.99
N SER A 146 -15.17 25.32 -15.37
CA SER A 146 -14.86 25.84 -14.01
C SER A 146 -15.10 24.82 -12.88
N LEU A 147 -15.96 23.82 -13.09
CA LEU A 147 -16.35 22.85 -12.07
C LEU A 147 -15.52 21.56 -12.15
N VAL A 148 -15.25 21.06 -13.37
CA VAL A 148 -14.50 19.81 -13.60
C VAL A 148 -13.03 19.94 -13.21
N GLY A 149 -12.39 21.08 -13.41
CA GLY A 149 -10.98 21.29 -13.05
C GLY A 149 -10.72 21.26 -11.53
N GLN A 150 -11.62 21.84 -10.74
CA GLN A 150 -11.54 21.81 -9.28
C GLN A 150 -11.88 20.42 -8.74
N ASP A 151 -12.85 19.74 -9.35
CA ASP A 151 -13.25 18.38 -8.99
C ASP A 151 -12.14 17.34 -9.30
N VAL A 152 -11.48 17.46 -10.44
CA VAL A 152 -10.30 16.65 -10.79
C VAL A 152 -9.11 16.98 -9.87
N ALA A 153 -8.88 18.25 -9.52
CA ALA A 153 -7.83 18.61 -8.57
C ALA A 153 -8.09 18.06 -7.15
N ASN A 154 -9.34 17.96 -6.72
CA ASN A 154 -9.69 17.33 -5.44
C ASN A 154 -9.45 15.82 -5.46
N ILE A 155 -9.75 15.14 -6.58
CA ILE A 155 -9.42 13.72 -6.79
C ILE A 155 -7.91 13.52 -6.83
N LEU A 156 -7.17 14.37 -7.55
CA LEU A 156 -5.71 14.32 -7.59
C LEU A 156 -5.09 14.58 -6.23
N ASN A 157 -5.57 15.54 -5.44
CA ASN A 157 -5.05 15.79 -4.09
C ASN A 157 -5.28 14.59 -3.15
N MET A 158 -6.42 13.89 -3.26
CA MET A 158 -6.63 12.60 -2.57
C MET A 158 -5.61 11.56 -3.01
N LEU A 159 -5.33 11.47 -4.31
CA LEU A 159 -4.37 10.51 -4.86
C LEU A 159 -2.91 10.85 -4.48
N THR A 160 -2.52 12.13 -4.46
CA THR A 160 -1.21 12.58 -3.99
C THR A 160 -1.03 12.39 -2.48
N MET A 161 -2.11 12.43 -1.69
CA MET A 161 -2.09 12.15 -0.25
C MET A 161 -1.80 10.67 0.05
N PHE A 162 -2.36 9.75 -0.75
CA PHE A 162 -2.06 8.32 -0.66
C PHE A 162 -0.61 7.99 -1.05
N SER A 163 0.08 8.92 -1.71
CA SER A 163 1.47 8.73 -2.13
C SER A 163 2.51 9.56 -1.38
N SER A 164 2.14 10.53 -0.52
CA SER A 164 3.10 11.46 0.12
C SER A 164 2.98 11.62 1.64
N SER A 165 2.10 10.89 2.33
CA SER A 165 1.88 11.08 3.77
C SER A 165 2.90 10.34 4.66
N ASN A 166 4.07 10.95 4.83
CA ASN A 166 4.92 10.76 6.01
C ASN A 166 4.20 11.32 7.26
N GLY A 167 3.35 10.52 7.91
CA GLY A 167 3.02 10.62 9.33
C GLY A 167 2.48 11.95 9.90
N GLN A 168 1.94 12.88 9.11
CA GLN A 168 1.52 14.22 9.60
C GLN A 168 0.03 14.57 9.50
N LEU A 169 -0.80 13.72 8.89
CA LEU A 169 -2.25 13.97 8.81
C LEU A 169 -3.00 13.07 9.79
N SER A 170 -3.91 13.67 10.56
CA SER A 170 -4.87 12.93 11.37
C SER A 170 -5.84 12.15 10.47
N MET A 171 -6.39 11.05 10.98
CA MET A 171 -7.38 10.23 10.27
C MET A 171 -8.54 11.09 9.70
N LEU A 172 -8.95 12.11 10.46
CA LEU A 172 -9.98 13.08 10.10
C LEU A 172 -9.64 13.87 8.82
N GLU A 173 -8.38 14.29 8.66
CA GLU A 173 -7.92 15.06 7.50
C GLU A 173 -7.83 14.18 6.23
N MET A 174 -7.47 12.91 6.37
CA MET A 174 -7.47 11.96 5.25
C MET A 174 -8.89 11.67 4.75
N ILE A 175 -9.83 11.49 5.69
CA ILE A 175 -11.23 11.23 5.40
C ILE A 175 -11.89 12.43 4.69
N ALA A 176 -11.58 13.66 5.11
CA ALA A 176 -12.09 14.88 4.48
C ALA A 176 -11.63 15.03 3.01
N LEU A 177 -10.38 14.64 2.71
CA LEU A 177 -9.86 14.62 1.34
C LEU A 177 -10.55 13.57 0.46
N VAL A 178 -10.73 12.35 0.98
CA VAL A 178 -11.40 11.24 0.27
C VAL A 178 -12.85 11.59 -0.08
N LYS A 179 -13.56 12.26 0.83
CA LYS A 179 -14.92 12.75 0.56
C LYS A 179 -14.99 13.79 -0.54
N LYS A 180 -14.07 14.75 -0.51
CA LYS A 180 -14.01 15.80 -1.52
C LYS A 180 -13.81 15.19 -2.90
N ALA A 181 -12.96 14.17 -3.00
CA ALA A 181 -12.73 13.40 -4.21
C ALA A 181 -13.95 12.55 -4.64
N LEU A 182 -14.65 11.87 -3.73
CA LEU A 182 -15.85 11.09 -4.04
C LEU A 182 -17.02 11.97 -4.51
N LYS A 183 -17.24 13.11 -3.85
CA LYS A 183 -18.23 14.13 -4.26
C LYS A 183 -17.88 14.72 -5.62
N SER A 184 -16.61 15.03 -5.84
CA SER A 184 -16.09 15.46 -7.15
C SER A 184 -16.25 14.37 -8.22
N GLY A 185 -16.06 13.09 -7.88
CA GLY A 185 -16.28 11.96 -8.78
C GLY A 185 -17.75 11.78 -9.16
N LYS A 186 -18.68 11.96 -8.20
CA LYS A 186 -20.12 12.00 -8.45
C LYS A 186 -20.53 13.20 -9.30
N ASN A 187 -19.99 14.40 -9.03
CA ASN A 187 -20.23 15.58 -9.87
C ASN A 187 -19.75 15.38 -11.30
N ILE A 188 -18.61 14.69 -11.50
CA ILE A 188 -18.12 14.30 -12.82
C ILE A 188 -19.09 13.31 -13.46
N ALA A 189 -19.53 12.27 -12.76
CA ALA A 189 -20.48 11.28 -13.29
C ALA A 189 -21.86 11.87 -13.67
N ASP A 190 -22.38 12.81 -12.87
CA ASP A 190 -23.69 13.43 -13.08
C ASP A 190 -23.66 14.51 -14.20
N ASN A 191 -22.51 15.14 -14.45
CA ASN A 191 -22.38 16.23 -15.43
C ASN A 191 -21.60 15.86 -16.70
N ALA A 192 -20.83 14.78 -16.70
CA ALA A 192 -20.08 14.30 -17.86
C ALA A 192 -20.90 13.26 -18.63
N VAL A 193 -21.70 13.71 -19.59
CA VAL A 193 -21.96 12.84 -20.76
C VAL A 193 -20.61 12.65 -21.44
N LEU A 194 -20.15 11.40 -21.64
CA LEU A 194 -18.84 11.07 -22.24
C LEU A 194 -18.57 11.80 -23.59
N THR A 195 -19.61 12.30 -24.27
CA THR A 195 -19.53 13.12 -25.49
C THR A 195 -20.25 14.47 -25.37
N GLY A 196 -20.58 14.90 -24.15
CA GLY A 196 -21.42 16.09 -23.89
C GLY A 196 -20.81 17.42 -24.33
N ASN A 197 -19.51 17.43 -24.64
CA ASN A 197 -18.75 18.59 -25.07
C ASN A 197 -18.04 18.35 -26.42
N HIS A 198 -18.53 17.37 -27.19
CA HIS A 198 -17.98 16.96 -28.48
C HIS A 198 -18.52 17.78 -29.65
N GLY A 199 -19.65 18.49 -29.48
CA GLY A 199 -20.29 19.27 -30.54
C GLY A 199 -19.41 20.42 -31.04
N LEU A 200 -19.60 20.81 -32.29
CA LEU A 200 -18.90 21.98 -32.86
C LEU A 200 -19.25 23.26 -32.10
N ASP A 201 -20.49 23.39 -31.65
CA ASP A 201 -20.96 24.55 -30.86
C ASP A 201 -20.25 24.65 -29.49
N ASP A 202 -19.71 23.53 -28.98
CA ASP A 202 -19.01 23.49 -27.69
C ASP A 202 -17.61 24.13 -27.77
N LEU A 203 -17.08 24.30 -28.98
CA LEU A 203 -15.85 25.05 -29.26
C LEU A 203 -16.09 26.56 -29.34
N LEU A 204 -17.35 27.00 -29.35
CA LEU A 204 -17.73 28.38 -29.66
C LEU A 204 -18.28 29.10 -28.41
N ASP A 205 -18.03 30.41 -28.36
CA ASP A 205 -18.68 31.32 -27.43
C ASP A 205 -20.14 31.60 -27.87
N ASP A 206 -20.90 32.31 -27.03
CA ASP A 206 -22.29 32.69 -27.32
C ASP A 206 -22.46 33.59 -28.56
N GLN A 207 -21.36 34.07 -29.14
CA GLN A 207 -21.33 34.87 -30.36
C GLN A 207 -20.80 34.07 -31.58
N GLY A 208 -20.59 32.76 -31.44
CA GLY A 208 -20.13 31.88 -32.51
C GLY A 208 -18.64 31.99 -32.84
N ARG A 209 -17.82 32.54 -31.92
CA ARG A 209 -16.35 32.64 -32.07
C ARG A 209 -15.67 31.52 -31.29
N LEU A 210 -14.54 31.02 -31.78
CA LEU A 210 -13.77 30.01 -31.03
C LEU A 210 -13.43 30.51 -29.62
N MET A 211 -13.67 29.63 -28.64
CA MET A 211 -13.27 29.84 -27.26
C MET A 211 -11.74 30.02 -27.15
N PRO A 212 -11.23 30.66 -26.07
CA PRO A 212 -9.79 30.95 -25.97
C PRO A 212 -8.92 29.68 -26.05
N GLN A 213 -7.79 29.80 -26.76
CA GLN A 213 -6.75 28.76 -26.76
C GLN A 213 -6.12 28.65 -25.37
N VAL A 214 -5.85 27.42 -24.93
CA VAL A 214 -5.09 27.13 -23.70
C VAL A 214 -3.69 26.63 -24.04
N GLN A 215 -2.71 26.95 -23.17
CA GLN A 215 -1.30 26.61 -23.39
C GLN A 215 -0.99 25.11 -23.25
N SER A 216 -1.81 24.35 -22.51
CA SER A 216 -1.67 22.90 -22.42
C SER A 216 -3.01 22.23 -22.09
N ARG A 217 -3.15 20.96 -22.46
CA ARG A 217 -4.25 20.09 -22.04
C ARG A 217 -4.23 19.92 -20.52
N THR A 218 -5.36 20.17 -19.86
CA THR A 218 -5.53 19.96 -18.41
C THR A 218 -5.32 18.49 -18.03
N ALA A 219 -5.03 18.20 -16.75
CA ALA A 219 -4.87 16.81 -16.30
C ALA A 219 -6.14 15.97 -16.53
N GLY A 220 -7.32 16.59 -16.35
CA GLY A 220 -8.62 15.94 -16.57
C GLY A 220 -8.86 15.53 -18.03
N SER A 221 -8.35 16.28 -19.00
CA SER A 221 -8.55 15.94 -20.42
C SER A 221 -7.70 14.77 -20.91
N ARG A 222 -6.51 14.60 -20.34
CA ARG A 222 -5.65 13.42 -20.59
C ARG A 222 -6.28 12.16 -20.02
N PHE A 223 -6.82 12.25 -18.80
CA PHE A 223 -7.45 11.13 -18.11
C PHE A 223 -8.69 10.59 -18.86
N VAL A 224 -9.55 11.48 -19.36
CA VAL A 224 -10.74 11.10 -20.15
C VAL A 224 -10.36 10.42 -21.48
N GLY A 225 -9.29 10.87 -22.14
CA GLY A 225 -8.75 10.21 -23.34
C GLY A 225 -8.27 8.78 -23.09
N TYR A 226 -7.68 8.51 -21.92
CA TYR A 226 -7.24 7.16 -21.56
C TYR A 226 -8.41 6.24 -21.19
N ILE A 227 -9.45 6.73 -20.52
CA ILE A 227 -10.66 5.94 -20.21
C ILE A 227 -11.34 5.47 -21.50
N ALA A 228 -11.38 6.35 -22.51
CA ALA A 228 -11.87 6.02 -23.83
C ALA A 228 -11.11 4.87 -24.51
N GLU A 229 -9.77 4.90 -24.45
CA GLU A 229 -8.91 3.83 -24.99
C GLU A 229 -9.08 2.49 -24.25
N GLY A 230 -9.16 2.51 -22.92
CA GLY A 230 -9.43 1.30 -22.13
C GLY A 230 -10.80 0.67 -22.45
N THR A 231 -11.83 1.51 -22.66
CA THR A 231 -13.18 1.07 -23.02
C THR A 231 -13.20 0.39 -24.39
N TYR A 232 -12.41 0.87 -25.36
CA TYR A 232 -12.25 0.24 -26.67
C TYR A 232 -11.69 -1.19 -26.58
N HIS A 233 -10.61 -1.37 -25.83
CA HIS A 233 -10.00 -2.68 -25.67
C HIS A 233 -10.93 -3.67 -24.97
N ALA A 234 -11.71 -3.22 -23.99
CA ALA A 234 -12.75 -4.02 -23.35
C ALA A 234 -13.85 -4.46 -24.31
N ALA A 235 -14.34 -3.56 -25.16
CA ALA A 235 -15.37 -3.86 -26.15
C ALA A 235 -14.88 -4.83 -27.25
N SER A 236 -13.56 -4.97 -27.43
CA SER A 236 -12.93 -5.85 -28.43
C SER A 236 -12.57 -7.24 -27.88
N GLY A 237 -13.15 -7.63 -26.74
CA GLY A 237 -12.89 -8.89 -26.05
C GLY A 237 -11.76 -8.83 -25.02
N GLY A 238 -11.19 -7.66 -24.79
CA GLY A 238 -10.24 -7.37 -23.72
C GLY A 238 -10.92 -7.03 -22.39
N LYS A 239 -10.13 -6.57 -21.42
CA LYS A 239 -10.59 -6.04 -20.11
C LYS A 239 -9.84 -4.73 -19.84
N PHE A 240 -10.27 -3.90 -18.88
CA PHE A 240 -9.50 -2.72 -18.44
C PHE A 240 -9.64 -2.48 -16.94
N ALA A 241 -8.64 -1.82 -16.35
CA ALA A 241 -8.61 -1.41 -14.94
C ALA A 241 -7.91 -0.05 -14.78
N ILE A 242 -8.27 0.70 -13.74
CA ILE A 242 -7.60 1.93 -13.33
C ILE A 242 -6.71 1.57 -12.14
N VAL A 243 -5.41 1.90 -12.21
CA VAL A 243 -4.40 1.49 -11.22
C VAL A 243 -3.49 2.66 -10.84
N THR A 244 -3.14 2.76 -9.56
CA THR A 244 -2.23 3.78 -9.02
C THR A 244 -0.82 3.21 -8.93
N ILE A 245 0.19 3.93 -9.45
CA ILE A 245 1.61 3.52 -9.39
C ILE A 245 2.42 4.61 -8.71
N GLY A 246 2.82 4.37 -7.45
CA GLY A 246 3.69 5.25 -6.68
C GLY A 246 3.20 6.70 -6.56
N ASP A 247 4.14 7.64 -6.67
CA ASP A 247 3.99 9.06 -6.35
C ASP A 247 3.33 9.89 -7.45
N THR A 248 2.98 9.23 -8.58
CA THR A 248 2.48 9.89 -9.78
C THR A 248 1.01 9.56 -9.99
N ALA A 249 0.23 10.57 -10.37
CA ALA A 249 -1.20 10.44 -10.67
C ALA A 249 -1.49 9.22 -11.58
N GLY A 250 -2.62 8.54 -11.30
CA GLY A 250 -2.92 7.16 -11.73
C GLY A 250 -2.70 6.80 -13.20
N GLY A 251 -2.57 5.51 -13.47
CA GLY A 251 -2.48 4.94 -14.82
C GLY A 251 -3.67 4.06 -15.18
N ILE A 252 -3.77 3.71 -16.46
CA ILE A 252 -4.79 2.79 -16.99
C ILE A 252 -4.09 1.54 -17.53
N ILE A 253 -4.63 0.38 -17.17
CA ILE A 253 -4.22 -0.94 -17.67
C ILE A 253 -5.30 -1.46 -18.61
N TYR A 254 -4.92 -1.93 -19.79
CA TYR A 254 -5.83 -2.65 -20.68
C TYR A 254 -5.23 -3.97 -21.20
N TYR A 255 -6.12 -4.93 -21.47
CA TYR A 255 -5.80 -6.25 -22.01
C TYR A 255 -6.26 -6.32 -23.48
N SER A 256 -5.43 -6.85 -24.39
CA SER A 256 -5.91 -7.27 -25.72
C SER A 256 -6.34 -8.75 -25.71
N ALA A 257 -7.19 -9.16 -26.66
CA ALA A 257 -7.59 -10.56 -26.86
C ALA A 257 -6.40 -11.49 -27.22
N GLU A 258 -5.23 -10.91 -27.53
CA GLU A 258 -4.01 -11.61 -27.96
C GLU A 258 -2.96 -11.75 -26.83
N GLY A 259 -3.29 -11.31 -25.60
CA GLY A 259 -2.42 -11.52 -24.43
C GLY A 259 -1.29 -10.51 -24.25
N VAL A 260 -1.35 -9.35 -24.93
CA VAL A 260 -0.37 -8.26 -24.75
C VAL A 260 -0.94 -7.19 -23.81
N THR A 261 -0.28 -6.97 -22.67
CA THR A 261 -0.62 -5.94 -21.68
C THR A 261 0.14 -4.64 -21.98
N LYS A 262 -0.55 -3.49 -21.90
CA LYS A 262 0.09 -2.16 -21.94
C LYS A 262 -0.34 -1.32 -20.74
N PHE A 263 0.64 -0.62 -20.14
CA PHE A 263 0.45 0.31 -19.03
C PHE A 263 0.69 1.75 -19.50
N ILE A 264 -0.25 2.66 -19.21
CA ILE A 264 -0.09 4.09 -19.48
C ILE A 264 -0.28 4.89 -18.20
N ASN A 265 0.78 5.56 -17.74
CA ASN A 265 0.74 6.50 -16.62
C ASN A 265 0.19 7.86 -17.10
N THR A 266 -0.65 8.55 -16.31
CA THR A 266 -1.18 9.89 -16.67
C THR A 266 -0.11 10.97 -16.86
N SER A 267 1.12 10.73 -16.42
CA SER A 267 2.30 11.57 -16.70
C SER A 267 2.90 11.42 -18.11
N GLY A 268 2.46 10.44 -18.91
CA GLY A 268 2.89 10.26 -20.30
C GLY A 268 4.06 9.28 -20.51
N TYR A 269 4.40 8.45 -19.51
CA TYR A 269 5.39 7.39 -19.63
C TYR A 269 4.72 6.03 -19.88
N ILE A 270 5.21 5.30 -20.90
CA ILE A 270 4.87 3.90 -21.18
C ILE A 270 5.90 3.03 -20.45
N ILE A 271 5.45 2.20 -19.52
CA ILE A 271 6.28 1.15 -18.92
C ILE A 271 6.00 -0.14 -19.68
N ASN A 272 7.03 -0.73 -20.27
CA ASN A 272 6.95 -2.05 -20.92
C ASN A 272 7.38 -3.14 -19.91
N GLN A 273 6.62 -4.25 -19.89
CA GLN A 273 6.82 -5.55 -19.21
C GLN A 273 5.86 -5.84 -18.03
N LEU A 274 4.82 -6.63 -18.33
CA LEU A 274 4.05 -7.46 -17.37
C LEU A 274 3.24 -8.51 -18.19
N ALA A 275 3.34 -9.82 -17.89
CA ALA A 275 2.57 -10.86 -18.61
C ALA A 275 2.13 -12.07 -17.75
N TYR A 276 1.17 -12.84 -18.31
CA TYR A 276 0.04 -13.57 -17.71
C TYR A 276 0.12 -15.12 -17.89
N HIS A 277 -0.94 -15.84 -17.46
CA HIS A 277 -1.30 -17.26 -17.69
C HIS A 277 -1.14 -17.78 -19.15
N GLY A 278 -0.60 -18.99 -19.32
CA GLY A 278 -0.75 -19.76 -20.55
C GLY A 278 -1.95 -20.72 -20.47
N THR A 279 -2.48 -21.15 -21.60
CA THR A 279 -3.51 -22.21 -21.70
C THR A 279 -2.99 -23.61 -21.35
N ASP A 280 -1.73 -23.72 -20.93
CA ASP A 280 -1.00 -24.96 -20.63
C ASP A 280 -1.13 -25.41 -19.16
N GLY A 281 -1.82 -24.65 -18.31
CA GLY A 281 -2.12 -25.05 -16.94
C GLY A 281 -0.90 -25.04 -16.00
N VAL A 282 0.21 -24.43 -16.40
CA VAL A 282 1.37 -24.23 -15.53
C VAL A 282 1.24 -22.89 -14.80
N MET A 283 1.04 -22.96 -13.49
CA MET A 283 1.11 -21.81 -12.59
C MET A 283 2.53 -21.24 -12.61
N ARG A 284 2.65 -19.94 -12.90
CA ARG A 284 3.87 -19.16 -12.68
C ARG A 284 3.45 -17.89 -11.92
N PHE A 285 4.08 -17.65 -10.78
CA PHE A 285 3.73 -16.52 -9.92
C PHE A 285 4.37 -15.23 -10.47
N VAL A 286 3.62 -14.13 -10.36
CA VAL A 286 4.14 -12.76 -10.50
C VAL A 286 3.89 -12.08 -9.18
N ASP A 287 4.95 -11.47 -8.64
CA ASP A 287 4.83 -10.64 -7.46
C ASP A 287 4.07 -9.34 -7.80
N THR A 288 3.00 -9.08 -7.06
CA THR A 288 2.19 -7.84 -7.15
C THR A 288 2.36 -6.98 -5.89
N SER A 289 3.36 -7.31 -5.07
CA SER A 289 3.65 -6.65 -3.79
C SER A 289 4.09 -5.20 -3.94
N GLU A 290 4.52 -4.78 -5.14
CA GLU A 290 5.04 -3.42 -5.39
C GLU A 290 4.02 -2.36 -5.85
N TYR A 291 2.86 -2.71 -6.42
CA TYR A 291 2.06 -1.71 -7.15
C TYR A 291 0.55 -1.72 -6.90
N ILE A 292 0.09 -2.33 -5.80
CA ILE A 292 -1.32 -2.24 -5.37
C ILE A 292 -1.40 -1.68 -3.95
N TRP A 293 -1.41 -0.35 -3.85
CA TRP A 293 -2.07 0.33 -2.74
C TRP A 293 -3.37 0.95 -3.27
N GLY A 294 -4.47 0.21 -3.09
CA GLY A 294 -5.81 0.63 -3.48
C GLY A 294 -6.14 0.39 -4.95
N GLY A 295 -6.63 -0.80 -5.26
CA GLY A 295 -7.28 -1.12 -6.53
C GLY A 295 -8.41 -2.12 -6.32
N LEU A 296 -9.49 -1.99 -7.11
CA LEU A 296 -10.50 -3.04 -7.28
C LEU A 296 -9.82 -4.25 -7.95
N GLY A 297 -9.31 -5.17 -7.13
CA GLY A 297 -8.75 -6.44 -7.55
C GLY A 297 -9.84 -7.51 -7.67
N TYR A 298 -9.88 -8.19 -8.81
CA TYR A 298 -10.72 -9.37 -9.06
C TYR A 298 -10.12 -10.57 -8.31
N TYR A 299 -10.91 -11.25 -7.47
CA TYR A 299 -10.57 -12.57 -6.95
C TYR A 299 -11.68 -13.55 -7.38
N ALA A 300 -11.29 -14.68 -7.96
CA ALA A 300 -12.20 -15.74 -8.35
C ALA A 300 -11.96 -16.96 -7.45
N ILE A 301 -12.97 -17.33 -6.66
CA ILE A 301 -13.12 -18.69 -6.14
C ILE A 301 -14.41 -19.24 -6.78
N GLU A 302 -14.31 -20.43 -7.35
CA GLU A 302 -15.44 -21.29 -7.77
C GLU A 302 -16.47 -20.71 -8.77
N GLY A 303 -16.04 -20.48 -10.01
CA GLY A 303 -16.88 -20.79 -11.18
C GLY A 303 -18.20 -20.02 -11.40
N VAL A 304 -18.48 -18.92 -10.68
CA VAL A 304 -19.63 -18.03 -10.98
C VAL A 304 -19.12 -16.63 -11.32
N GLN A 305 -19.29 -16.24 -12.59
CA GLN A 305 -18.99 -14.92 -13.11
C GLN A 305 -20.18 -13.99 -12.88
N GLU A 306 -20.08 -13.04 -11.95
CA GLU A 306 -20.97 -11.89 -11.92
C GLU A 306 -20.19 -10.58 -11.76
N PHE A 307 -20.61 -9.59 -12.56
CA PHE A 307 -20.16 -8.22 -12.52
C PHE A 307 -20.99 -7.54 -11.43
N PHE A 308 -20.40 -7.13 -10.31
CA PHE A 308 -21.16 -6.41 -9.28
C PHE A 308 -21.44 -4.98 -9.75
N GLU A 309 -22.53 -4.80 -10.49
CA GLU A 309 -23.23 -3.52 -10.53
C GLU A 309 -23.80 -3.27 -9.13
N HIS A 310 -23.41 -2.16 -8.51
CA HIS A 310 -23.76 -1.63 -7.17
C HIS A 310 -22.62 -1.74 -6.16
N ALA A 311 -21.82 -0.66 -6.12
CA ALA A 311 -20.76 -0.37 -5.14
C ALA A 311 -21.23 -0.28 -3.66
N GLY A 312 -22.45 -0.72 -3.35
CA GLY A 312 -22.98 -0.86 -1.99
C GLY A 312 -22.74 -2.24 -1.38
N ASP A 313 -22.68 -3.31 -2.19
CA ASP A 313 -22.68 -4.68 -1.65
C ASP A 313 -21.27 -5.17 -1.24
N GLY A 314 -20.21 -4.52 -1.73
CA GLY A 314 -18.84 -4.72 -1.21
C GLY A 314 -18.64 -4.17 0.21
N ILE A 315 -19.51 -3.25 0.66
CA ILE A 315 -19.57 -2.77 2.04
C ILE A 315 -20.37 -3.75 2.91
N ALA A 316 -21.36 -4.44 2.32
CA ALA A 316 -22.19 -5.43 3.02
C ALA A 316 -21.48 -6.78 3.26
N ALA A 317 -20.47 -7.14 2.45
CA ALA A 317 -19.81 -8.45 2.56
C ALA A 317 -18.63 -8.52 3.55
N GLY A 318 -18.30 -7.44 4.27
CA GLY A 318 -17.34 -7.43 5.40
C GLY A 318 -15.89 -7.84 5.09
N THR A 319 -15.58 -8.24 3.86
CA THR A 319 -14.31 -8.92 3.50
C THR A 319 -13.19 -7.93 3.18
N TRP A 320 -13.51 -6.77 2.60
CA TRP A 320 -12.49 -5.76 2.26
C TRP A 320 -12.16 -4.82 3.44
N GLN A 321 -13.17 -4.44 4.24
CA GLN A 321 -12.96 -3.58 5.41
C GLN A 321 -12.16 -4.28 6.52
N SER A 322 -12.37 -5.59 6.74
CA SER A 322 -11.62 -6.37 7.73
C SER A 322 -10.12 -6.51 7.39
N PHE A 323 -9.75 -6.43 6.11
CA PHE A 323 -8.37 -6.63 5.65
C PHE A 323 -7.56 -5.33 5.61
N SER A 324 -8.12 -4.20 5.20
CA SER A 324 -7.40 -2.91 5.16
C SER A 324 -7.38 -2.20 6.52
N PHE A 325 -8.47 -2.28 7.29
CA PHE A 325 -8.54 -1.78 8.66
C PHE A 325 -7.52 -2.47 9.57
N ALA A 326 -7.40 -3.80 9.49
CA ALA A 326 -6.44 -4.56 10.28
C ALA A 326 -4.97 -4.33 9.86
N ARG A 327 -4.67 -4.16 8.57
CA ARG A 327 -3.27 -4.11 8.08
C ARG A 327 -2.56 -2.80 8.43
N GLY A 328 -3.24 -1.66 8.35
CA GLY A 328 -2.71 -0.37 8.84
C GLY A 328 -2.61 -0.34 10.36
N LEU A 329 -3.58 -0.94 11.05
CA LEU A 329 -3.55 -1.07 12.50
C LEU A 329 -2.36 -1.90 12.99
N PHE A 330 -1.97 -3.03 12.37
CA PHE A 330 -0.87 -3.88 12.85
C PHE A 330 0.55 -3.29 12.65
N ALA A 331 0.80 -2.52 11.60
CA ALA A 331 2.14 -1.93 11.39
C ALA A 331 2.36 -0.67 12.25
N ASP A 332 1.33 0.18 12.40
CA ASP A 332 1.36 1.30 13.33
C ASP A 332 1.17 0.84 14.79
N ALA A 333 0.74 -0.42 15.01
CA ALA A 333 0.41 -0.99 16.32
C ALA A 333 1.56 -1.01 17.31
N LEU A 334 2.70 -1.50 16.83
CA LEU A 334 3.85 -1.78 17.66
C LEU A 334 4.67 -0.50 17.88
N SER A 335 4.33 0.61 17.24
CA SER A 335 5.08 1.86 17.38
C SER A 335 5.13 2.36 18.83
N ALA A 336 4.00 2.39 19.53
CA ALA A 336 3.92 2.77 20.94
C ALA A 336 4.61 1.75 21.86
N ILE A 337 4.41 0.46 21.60
CA ILE A 337 5.04 -0.64 22.33
C ILE A 337 6.57 -0.59 22.16
N ARG A 338 7.05 -0.32 20.94
CA ARG A 338 8.46 -0.15 20.59
C ARG A 338 9.04 1.10 21.22
N ALA A 339 8.29 2.20 21.31
CA ALA A 339 8.73 3.40 22.00
C ALA A 339 8.97 3.12 23.49
N LEU A 340 8.02 2.48 24.18
CA LEU A 340 8.18 2.07 25.58
C LEU A 340 9.34 1.09 25.79
N PHE A 341 9.50 0.12 24.89
CA PHE A 341 10.62 -0.81 24.91
C PHE A 341 11.95 -0.09 24.70
N GLY A 342 12.00 0.85 23.75
CA GLY A 342 13.16 1.68 23.45
C GLY A 342 13.55 2.60 24.61
N ASP A 343 12.57 3.23 25.27
CA ASP A 343 12.78 4.07 26.46
C ASP A 343 13.32 3.25 27.65
N ALA A 344 12.98 1.96 27.72
CA ALA A 344 13.51 1.04 28.73
C ALA A 344 14.91 0.52 28.38
N ALA A 345 15.22 0.41 27.09
CA ALA A 345 16.48 -0.12 26.57
C ALA A 345 17.57 0.96 26.53
N ALA A 346 18.84 0.52 26.60
CA ALA A 346 20.01 1.38 26.49
C ALA A 346 20.85 1.10 25.23
N ALA A 347 20.68 -0.07 24.61
CA ALA A 347 21.39 -0.42 23.38
C ALA A 347 20.59 -0.01 22.15
N ALA A 348 21.30 0.48 21.13
CA ALA A 348 20.73 0.68 19.81
C ALA A 348 20.34 -0.68 19.20
N PRO A 349 19.32 -0.73 18.32
CA PRO A 349 18.98 -1.95 17.57
C PRO A 349 20.22 -2.49 16.84
N VAL A 350 20.38 -3.81 16.83
CA VAL A 350 21.44 -4.47 16.07
C VAL A 350 21.22 -4.15 14.58
N ARG A 351 22.22 -3.57 13.93
CA ARG A 351 22.23 -3.32 12.49
C ARG A 351 23.16 -4.34 11.83
N VAL A 352 22.87 -4.71 10.59
CA VAL A 352 23.66 -5.64 9.79
C VAL A 352 24.35 -4.87 8.68
N ASP A 353 25.57 -5.27 8.29
CA ASP A 353 26.40 -4.51 7.36
C ASP A 353 26.72 -5.20 6.02
N PRO A 354 25.93 -4.95 4.95
CA PRO A 354 26.39 -5.29 3.61
C PRO A 354 27.57 -4.43 3.16
N LEU A 355 28.38 -4.99 2.25
CA LEU A 355 29.31 -4.22 1.42
C LEU A 355 28.58 -3.61 0.21
N ILE A 356 28.63 -2.29 0.07
CA ILE A 356 28.01 -1.51 -1.01
C ILE A 356 29.11 -0.89 -1.87
N LEU A 357 29.02 -1.06 -3.19
CA LEU A 357 29.94 -0.50 -4.17
C LEU A 357 29.35 0.78 -4.77
N ASP A 358 30.18 1.82 -4.84
CA ASP A 358 29.95 3.02 -5.63
C ASP A 358 30.15 2.70 -7.11
N LEU A 359 29.07 2.69 -7.90
CA LEU A 359 29.11 2.24 -9.30
C LEU A 359 29.19 3.37 -10.33
N ASP A 360 28.88 4.61 -9.97
CA ASP A 360 28.87 5.75 -10.89
C ASP A 360 29.94 6.83 -10.56
N GLY A 361 30.60 6.70 -9.41
CA GLY A 361 31.75 7.47 -8.99
C GLY A 361 31.40 8.78 -8.28
N ASP A 362 30.17 8.96 -7.80
CA ASP A 362 29.75 10.17 -7.08
C ASP A 362 29.70 10.03 -5.54
N GLY A 363 29.86 8.80 -5.05
CA GLY A 363 29.85 8.44 -3.64
C GLY A 363 29.09 7.14 -3.42
N ILE A 364 29.00 6.69 -2.17
CA ILE A 364 28.06 5.61 -1.82
C ILE A 364 26.80 6.25 -1.26
N GLU A 365 25.68 6.02 -1.93
CA GLU A 365 24.37 6.54 -1.59
C GLU A 365 23.45 5.44 -1.02
N THR A 366 22.63 5.83 -0.05
CA THR A 366 21.69 4.93 0.61
C THR A 366 20.31 5.55 0.70
N THR A 367 19.30 4.74 0.98
CA THR A 367 17.94 5.16 1.29
C THR A 367 17.69 5.13 2.81
N SER A 368 16.96 6.11 3.31
CA SER A 368 16.57 6.13 4.72
C SER A 368 15.48 5.12 5.01
N LEU A 369 15.46 4.57 6.23
CA LEU A 369 14.38 3.68 6.70
C LEU A 369 12.98 4.31 6.58
N ALA A 370 12.88 5.64 6.71
CA ALA A 370 11.60 6.35 6.61
C ALA A 370 11.05 6.43 5.18
N LEU A 371 11.93 6.39 4.18
CA LEU A 371 11.56 6.42 2.75
C LEU A 371 11.64 5.05 2.09
N SER A 372 12.26 4.08 2.75
CA SER A 372 12.45 2.74 2.22
C SER A 372 11.12 1.99 2.08
N LYS A 373 11.05 1.17 1.03
CA LYS A 373 9.98 0.21 0.77
C LYS A 373 10.51 -1.24 0.79
N THR A 374 11.82 -1.40 0.97
CA THR A 374 12.58 -2.64 0.85
C THR A 374 12.46 -3.48 2.12
N TYR A 375 12.12 -4.76 1.97
CA TYR A 375 12.16 -5.75 3.04
C TYR A 375 13.19 -6.81 2.68
N PHE A 376 14.19 -7.04 3.54
CA PHE A 376 15.20 -8.07 3.29
C PHE A 376 15.62 -8.76 4.59
N ASP A 377 15.85 -10.08 4.53
CA ASP A 377 16.24 -10.90 5.68
C ASP A 377 17.76 -10.84 5.88
N THR A 378 18.21 -9.73 6.46
CA THR A 378 19.65 -9.42 6.60
C THR A 378 20.37 -10.29 7.63
N ASP A 379 19.69 -10.84 8.63
CA ASP A 379 20.29 -11.72 9.64
C ASP A 379 19.96 -13.21 9.42
N SER A 380 19.23 -13.52 8.33
CA SER A 380 18.88 -14.88 7.89
C SER A 380 18.07 -15.65 8.91
N ASN A 381 17.16 -14.96 9.59
CA ASN A 381 16.29 -15.53 10.63
C ASN A 381 14.93 -16.02 10.08
N GLY A 382 14.69 -15.86 8.77
CA GLY A 382 13.46 -16.21 8.07
C GLY A 382 12.43 -15.07 7.99
N PHE A 383 12.78 -13.87 8.46
CA PHE A 383 11.92 -12.70 8.51
C PHE A 383 12.61 -11.50 7.85
N ALA A 384 12.13 -11.13 6.68
CA ALA A 384 12.61 -9.94 5.98
C ALA A 384 12.15 -8.68 6.71
N GLU A 385 13.05 -7.81 7.12
CA GLU A 385 12.71 -6.60 7.88
C GLU A 385 12.74 -5.37 6.98
N LEU A 386 11.88 -4.39 7.27
CA LEU A 386 11.98 -3.09 6.61
C LEU A 386 13.35 -2.50 6.91
N THR A 387 14.12 -2.20 5.87
CA THR A 387 15.51 -1.76 6.01
C THR A 387 15.79 -0.56 5.12
N GLY A 388 16.64 0.37 5.57
CA GLY A 388 17.35 1.26 4.67
C GLY A 388 18.15 0.43 3.66
N TRP A 389 18.44 0.99 2.50
CA TRP A 389 18.95 0.22 1.36
C TRP A 389 20.04 0.97 0.59
N ALA A 390 20.73 0.28 -0.32
CA ALA A 390 21.58 0.96 -1.30
C ALA A 390 20.69 1.75 -2.28
N SER A 391 21.16 2.90 -2.77
CA SER A 391 20.49 3.62 -3.85
C SER A 391 20.50 2.80 -5.15
N ALA A 392 19.61 3.14 -6.09
CA ALA A 392 19.42 2.40 -7.35
C ALA A 392 20.57 2.54 -8.36
N ASP A 393 21.51 3.45 -8.12
CA ASP A 393 22.73 3.71 -8.87
C ASP A 393 23.92 2.85 -8.37
N ASP A 394 23.97 2.56 -7.08
CA ASP A 394 24.93 1.69 -6.40
C ASP A 394 24.52 0.20 -6.38
N GLY A 395 25.37 -0.66 -5.80
CA GLY A 395 25.03 -2.09 -5.66
C GLY A 395 25.71 -2.82 -4.51
N MET A 396 25.04 -3.85 -3.98
CA MET A 396 25.56 -4.67 -2.89
C MET A 396 26.41 -5.83 -3.42
N LEU A 397 27.54 -6.11 -2.77
CA LEU A 397 28.35 -7.30 -3.08
C LEU A 397 27.67 -8.56 -2.54
N ALA A 398 27.47 -9.53 -3.42
CA ALA A 398 26.76 -10.76 -3.10
C ALA A 398 27.45 -12.00 -3.68
N LEU A 399 27.16 -13.15 -3.07
CA LEU A 399 27.54 -14.47 -3.52
C LEU A 399 26.36 -15.41 -3.27
N ASP A 400 25.71 -15.87 -4.33
CA ASP A 400 24.73 -16.95 -4.28
C ASP A 400 25.42 -18.22 -3.75
N ARG A 401 25.16 -18.55 -2.49
CA ARG A 401 25.85 -19.64 -1.76
C ARG A 401 25.13 -20.95 -1.96
N ASN A 402 23.80 -20.91 -2.07
CA ASN A 402 22.97 -22.09 -2.20
C ASN A 402 22.75 -22.51 -3.68
N ASN A 403 23.20 -21.68 -4.63
CA ASN A 403 23.06 -21.80 -6.08
C ASN A 403 21.60 -21.87 -6.57
N ASN A 404 20.70 -21.12 -5.93
CA ASN A 404 19.29 -21.04 -6.33
C ASN A 404 19.02 -19.97 -7.39
N GLY A 405 20.01 -19.12 -7.71
CA GLY A 405 19.92 -18.07 -8.73
C GLY A 405 19.37 -16.73 -8.25
N SER A 406 19.12 -16.59 -6.94
CA SER A 406 18.65 -15.36 -6.29
C SER A 406 19.52 -15.07 -5.07
N ILE A 407 19.54 -13.81 -4.64
CA ILE A 407 20.10 -13.40 -3.35
C ILE A 407 18.91 -13.17 -2.42
N ASP A 408 18.65 -14.10 -1.51
CA ASP A 408 17.39 -14.14 -0.76
C ASP A 408 17.54 -13.87 0.75
N ASN A 409 18.76 -13.88 1.27
CA ASN A 409 19.05 -13.56 2.67
C ASN A 409 20.49 -13.04 2.88
N GLY A 410 20.76 -12.58 4.10
CA GLY A 410 22.02 -11.97 4.49
C GLY A 410 23.24 -12.88 4.48
N GLN A 411 23.11 -14.22 4.47
CA GLN A 411 24.27 -15.10 4.28
C GLN A 411 24.88 -14.98 2.88
N GLU A 412 24.08 -14.50 1.92
CA GLU A 412 24.48 -14.32 0.53
C GLU A 412 24.99 -12.90 0.25
N LEU A 413 24.81 -11.98 1.19
CA LEU A 413 25.50 -10.70 1.24
C LEU A 413 26.80 -10.82 2.06
N PHE A 414 27.79 -9.98 1.75
CA PHE A 414 29.01 -9.91 2.55
C PHE A 414 28.84 -8.92 3.71
N GLY A 415 28.91 -9.43 4.95
CA GLY A 415 28.74 -8.65 6.17
C GLY A 415 29.10 -9.41 7.44
N ASP A 416 28.72 -8.84 8.59
CA ASP A 416 28.92 -9.38 9.94
C ASP A 416 27.95 -10.51 10.33
N TRP A 417 27.12 -10.96 9.38
CA TRP A 417 26.31 -12.18 9.47
C TRP A 417 26.75 -13.29 8.50
N THR A 418 27.80 -13.05 7.70
CA THR A 418 28.36 -14.09 6.85
C THR A 418 29.05 -15.16 7.69
N VAL A 419 28.63 -16.43 7.55
CA VAL A 419 29.29 -17.57 8.21
C VAL A 419 30.52 -17.98 7.40
N LEU A 420 31.69 -17.92 8.04
CA LEU A 420 32.97 -18.36 7.47
C LEU A 420 33.03 -19.90 7.37
N GLN A 421 33.95 -20.44 6.56
CA GLN A 421 34.21 -21.89 6.43
C GLN A 421 34.48 -22.60 7.75
N ASN A 422 35.00 -21.88 8.75
CA ASN A 422 35.25 -22.42 10.09
C ASN A 422 33.98 -22.50 10.98
N GLY A 423 32.83 -22.06 10.48
CA GLY A 423 31.54 -22.05 11.19
C GLY A 423 31.35 -20.87 12.15
N VAL A 424 32.28 -19.91 12.18
CA VAL A 424 32.18 -18.68 12.97
C VAL A 424 31.68 -17.55 12.06
N VAL A 425 30.84 -16.68 12.60
CA VAL A 425 30.36 -15.50 11.88
C VAL A 425 31.52 -14.49 11.72
N ALA A 426 31.66 -13.90 10.54
CA ALA A 426 32.67 -12.88 10.27
C ALA A 426 32.47 -11.65 11.16
N THR A 427 33.56 -10.96 11.50
CA THR A 427 33.50 -9.71 12.26
C THR A 427 33.12 -8.50 11.40
N ASN A 428 33.24 -8.64 10.07
CA ASN A 428 32.87 -7.64 9.06
C ASN A 428 32.88 -8.25 7.64
N GLY A 429 32.27 -7.56 6.67
CA GLY A 429 32.18 -8.01 5.29
C GLY A 429 33.51 -8.17 4.55
N PHE A 430 34.54 -7.38 4.87
CA PHE A 430 35.87 -7.54 4.24
C PHE A 430 36.60 -8.80 4.73
N GLU A 431 36.43 -9.17 6.00
CA GLU A 431 36.91 -10.47 6.52
C GLU A 431 36.18 -11.63 5.85
N ALA A 432 34.86 -11.51 5.67
CA ALA A 432 34.07 -12.51 4.95
C ALA A 432 34.55 -12.68 3.50
N LEU A 433 34.96 -11.60 2.84
CA LEU A 433 35.50 -11.63 1.48
C LEU A 433 36.92 -12.21 1.43
N ALA A 434 37.74 -11.96 2.45
CA ALA A 434 39.14 -12.40 2.51
C ALA A 434 39.33 -13.92 2.55
N GLU A 435 38.28 -14.68 2.91
CA GLU A 435 38.33 -16.15 2.85
C GLU A 435 38.52 -16.69 1.43
N PHE A 436 38.20 -15.88 0.42
CA PHE A 436 38.24 -16.26 -0.98
C PHE A 436 39.46 -15.77 -1.76
N ASP A 437 40.46 -15.19 -1.06
CA ASP A 437 41.76 -14.82 -1.63
C ASP A 437 42.64 -16.09 -1.71
N ASP A 438 42.56 -16.76 -2.86
CA ASP A 438 43.19 -18.06 -3.10
C ASP A 438 44.72 -17.96 -3.17
N ASN A 439 45.23 -16.80 -3.62
CA ASN A 439 46.66 -16.56 -3.83
C ASN A 439 47.33 -15.75 -2.70
N ALA A 440 46.54 -15.27 -1.74
CA ALA A 440 46.92 -14.47 -0.57
C ALA A 440 47.64 -13.15 -0.91
N ASP A 441 47.24 -12.48 -1.99
CA ASP A 441 47.84 -11.21 -2.43
C ASP A 441 47.12 -9.96 -1.87
N GLY A 442 46.01 -10.15 -1.15
CA GLY A 442 45.24 -9.09 -0.50
C GLY A 442 44.20 -8.43 -1.40
N VAL A 443 43.96 -8.96 -2.60
CA VAL A 443 42.87 -8.53 -3.48
C VAL A 443 42.02 -9.74 -3.91
N ILE A 444 40.77 -9.49 -4.30
CA ILE A 444 39.95 -10.46 -5.02
C ILE A 444 39.93 -10.06 -6.49
N ASP A 445 40.57 -10.86 -7.34
CA ASP A 445 40.69 -10.66 -8.78
C ASP A 445 40.53 -11.96 -9.58
N THR A 446 40.78 -11.94 -10.89
CA THR A 446 40.65 -13.14 -11.75
C THR A 446 41.57 -14.33 -11.39
N ASN A 447 42.54 -14.15 -10.50
CA ASN A 447 43.36 -15.24 -9.96
C ASN A 447 42.63 -16.02 -8.84
N ASP A 448 41.52 -15.50 -8.33
CA ASP A 448 40.69 -16.12 -7.32
C ASP A 448 39.47 -16.82 -7.91
N SER A 449 39.23 -18.05 -7.48
CA SER A 449 38.14 -18.88 -7.99
C SER A 449 36.75 -18.30 -7.71
N VAL A 450 36.61 -17.48 -6.66
CA VAL A 450 35.34 -16.82 -6.32
C VAL A 450 34.98 -15.70 -7.29
N PHE A 451 35.95 -15.07 -7.95
CA PHE A 451 35.74 -13.81 -8.66
C PHE A 451 34.67 -13.91 -9.75
N ALA A 452 34.64 -15.02 -10.49
CA ALA A 452 33.63 -15.30 -11.51
C ALA A 452 32.23 -15.57 -10.94
N ARG A 453 32.14 -15.94 -9.66
CA ARG A 453 30.89 -16.24 -8.94
C ARG A 453 30.31 -15.04 -8.21
N LEU A 454 31.14 -14.08 -7.82
CA LEU A 454 30.67 -12.85 -7.20
C LEU A 454 29.70 -12.11 -8.11
N ARG A 455 28.70 -11.51 -7.47
CA ARG A 455 27.70 -10.65 -8.10
C ARG A 455 27.67 -9.31 -7.38
N VAL A 456 27.30 -8.29 -8.13
CA VAL A 456 26.84 -7.01 -7.59
C VAL A 456 25.34 -6.97 -7.84
N TRP A 457 24.57 -6.91 -6.75
CA TRP A 457 23.12 -6.74 -6.80
C TRP A 457 22.80 -5.26 -6.83
N ARG A 458 22.36 -4.80 -8.00
CA ARG A 458 21.85 -3.45 -8.21
C ARG A 458 20.33 -3.51 -8.27
N ASP A 459 19.71 -3.35 -7.10
CA ASP A 459 18.27 -3.30 -6.92
C ASP A 459 17.73 -1.94 -7.41
N ALA A 460 17.22 -1.92 -8.64
CA ALA A 460 16.90 -0.67 -9.34
C ALA A 460 15.48 -0.14 -9.02
N ASN A 461 14.58 -1.02 -8.58
CA ASN A 461 13.21 -0.69 -8.14
C ASN A 461 13.09 -0.60 -6.60
N ASN A 462 14.14 -0.96 -5.86
CA ASN A 462 14.23 -0.98 -4.40
C ASN A 462 13.19 -1.89 -3.73
N ASP A 463 12.90 -3.04 -4.34
CA ASP A 463 11.91 -4.00 -3.85
C ASP A 463 12.49 -5.00 -2.82
N GLY A 464 13.82 -5.15 -2.78
CA GLY A 464 14.53 -6.14 -1.95
C GLY A 464 14.44 -7.57 -2.48
N ILE A 465 14.08 -7.77 -3.75
CA ILE A 465 13.95 -9.08 -4.39
C ILE A 465 15.00 -9.18 -5.50
N SER A 466 15.92 -10.13 -5.35
CA SER A 466 17.00 -10.27 -6.32
C SER A 466 16.55 -10.98 -7.60
N ASP A 467 16.37 -10.19 -8.65
CA ASP A 467 16.08 -10.67 -10.00
C ASP A 467 17.34 -10.86 -10.87
N ALA A 468 17.27 -11.80 -11.81
CA ALA A 468 18.39 -12.09 -12.72
C ALA A 468 18.83 -10.87 -13.57
N SER A 469 17.94 -9.90 -13.81
CA SER A 469 18.28 -8.66 -14.51
C SER A 469 19.10 -7.69 -13.65
N GLU A 470 19.03 -7.82 -12.33
CA GLU A 470 19.65 -6.93 -11.33
C GLU A 470 21.01 -7.44 -10.84
N LEU A 471 21.22 -8.75 -10.94
CA LEU A 471 22.50 -9.37 -10.63
C LEU A 471 23.48 -9.21 -11.79
N LYS A 472 24.57 -8.48 -11.55
CA LYS A 472 25.68 -8.32 -12.50
C LYS A 472 26.94 -9.00 -12.01
N SER A 473 27.68 -9.64 -12.89
CA SER A 473 29.04 -10.09 -12.56
C SER A 473 30.01 -8.90 -12.48
N LEU A 474 31.09 -9.05 -11.72
CA LEU A 474 32.15 -8.05 -11.63
C LEU A 474 32.72 -7.69 -13.02
N THR A 475 32.89 -8.70 -13.88
CA THR A 475 33.40 -8.52 -15.25
C THR A 475 32.43 -7.73 -16.14
N GLU A 476 31.11 -7.96 -16.03
CA GLU A 476 30.12 -7.21 -16.80
C GLU A 476 30.07 -5.72 -16.42
N LEU A 477 30.30 -5.41 -15.14
CA LEU A 477 30.44 -4.03 -14.68
C LEU A 477 31.80 -3.42 -15.03
N GLY A 478 32.78 -4.24 -15.42
CA GLY A 478 34.14 -3.77 -15.69
C GLY A 478 34.96 -3.54 -14.43
N ILE A 479 34.60 -4.19 -13.32
CA ILE A 479 35.41 -4.26 -12.10
C ILE A 479 36.54 -5.28 -12.33
N GLN A 480 37.77 -4.85 -12.08
CA GLN A 480 38.99 -5.63 -12.27
C GLN A 480 39.39 -6.38 -10.99
N SER A 481 39.33 -5.71 -9.84
CA SER A 481 39.75 -6.29 -8.55
C SER A 481 39.12 -5.53 -7.38
N ILE A 482 38.85 -6.21 -6.26
CA ILE A 482 38.39 -5.61 -5.00
C ILE A 482 39.52 -5.72 -3.96
N SER A 483 39.88 -4.62 -3.29
CA SER A 483 40.88 -4.65 -2.21
C SER A 483 40.29 -5.18 -0.91
N LEU A 484 40.99 -6.08 -0.24
CA LEU A 484 40.63 -6.54 1.12
C LEU A 484 41.03 -5.53 2.21
N GLY A 485 41.89 -4.57 1.88
CA GLY A 485 42.23 -3.47 2.77
C GLY A 485 41.07 -2.47 2.92
N SER A 486 40.70 -2.17 4.16
CA SER A 486 39.69 -1.15 4.50
C SER A 486 40.06 -0.36 5.76
N VAL A 487 39.48 0.83 5.90
CA VAL A 487 39.66 1.74 7.04
C VAL A 487 38.34 1.95 7.77
N ALA A 488 38.36 1.97 9.11
CA ALA A 488 37.17 2.30 9.89
C ALA A 488 36.88 3.81 9.81
N THR A 489 35.63 4.17 9.51
CA THR A 489 35.21 5.57 9.33
C THR A 489 34.18 5.99 10.39
N GLN A 490 33.16 5.15 10.65
CA GLN A 490 32.07 5.42 11.60
C GLN A 490 31.30 6.72 11.26
N VAL A 491 31.08 6.97 9.97
CA VAL A 491 30.41 8.18 9.48
C VAL A 491 28.94 7.88 9.29
N THR A 492 28.07 8.65 9.95
CA THR A 492 26.63 8.64 9.67
C THR A 492 26.35 9.48 8.44
N ASP A 493 25.63 8.92 7.47
CA ASP A 493 25.22 9.62 6.25
C ASP A 493 23.95 10.46 6.47
N ALA A 494 23.51 11.15 5.41
CA ALA A 494 22.32 12.00 5.45
C ALA A 494 21.00 11.21 5.67
N MET A 495 21.03 9.89 5.46
CA MET A 495 19.89 8.99 5.57
C MET A 495 19.86 8.22 6.91
N ASN A 496 20.77 8.56 7.83
CA ASN A 496 20.91 7.94 9.15
C ASN A 496 21.37 6.47 9.11
N ASN A 497 22.03 6.08 8.02
CA ASN A 497 22.82 4.84 7.93
C ASN A 497 24.28 5.15 8.32
N ILE A 498 25.02 4.15 8.77
CA ILE A 498 26.40 4.35 9.27
C ILE A 498 27.37 3.61 8.37
N GLN A 499 28.20 4.34 7.64
CA GLN A 499 29.38 3.77 7.01
C GLN A 499 30.39 3.42 8.10
N ARG A 500 30.55 2.12 8.35
CA ARG A 500 31.41 1.58 9.40
C ARG A 500 32.85 1.53 8.93
N ARG A 501 33.06 1.08 7.68
CA ARG A 501 34.38 0.97 7.02
C ARG A 501 34.30 1.39 5.56
N LEU A 502 35.43 1.81 5.02
CA LEU A 502 35.62 2.17 3.62
C LEU A 502 36.84 1.43 3.05
N GLY A 503 36.64 0.74 1.93
CA GLY A 503 37.67 0.10 1.11
C GLY A 503 37.61 0.65 -0.32
N SER A 504 38.26 -0.06 -1.24
CA SER A 504 38.32 0.35 -2.65
C SER A 504 38.30 -0.84 -3.61
N PHE A 505 37.87 -0.60 -4.84
CA PHE A 505 38.01 -1.54 -5.95
C PHE A 505 38.61 -0.82 -7.17
N GLN A 506 39.11 -1.58 -8.13
CA GLN A 506 39.69 -1.05 -9.37
C GLN A 506 38.80 -1.38 -10.56
N TRP A 507 38.56 -0.38 -11.41
CA TRP A 507 37.94 -0.55 -12.71
C TRP A 507 38.99 -1.03 -13.73
N THR A 508 38.54 -1.72 -14.78
CA THR A 508 39.38 -2.16 -15.90
C THR A 508 40.04 -1.01 -16.68
N ASN A 509 39.50 0.21 -16.56
CA ASN A 509 40.10 1.43 -17.12
C ASN A 509 41.22 2.02 -16.22
N GLY A 510 41.50 1.42 -15.06
CA GLY A 510 42.52 1.84 -14.10
C GLY A 510 42.03 2.84 -13.03
N ALA A 511 40.79 3.33 -13.12
CA ALA A 511 40.21 4.18 -12.08
C ALA A 511 39.91 3.39 -10.79
N THR A 512 39.89 4.09 -9.67
CA THR A 512 39.56 3.54 -8.36
C THR A 512 38.11 3.89 -8.00
N GLY A 513 37.32 2.90 -7.59
CA GLY A 513 35.99 3.08 -7.01
C GLY A 513 35.97 2.79 -5.50
N ALA A 514 34.92 3.19 -4.82
CA ALA A 514 34.74 3.01 -3.37
C ALA A 514 33.87 1.78 -3.08
N ILE A 515 34.19 1.04 -2.01
CA ILE A 515 33.32 -0.01 -1.45
C ILE A 515 33.22 0.20 0.06
N GLY A 516 32.00 0.30 0.59
CA GLY A 516 31.75 0.65 1.97
C GLY A 516 30.97 -0.44 2.70
N GLU A 517 31.31 -0.65 3.97
CA GLU A 517 30.54 -1.47 4.90
C GLU A 517 29.53 -0.58 5.61
N TYR A 518 28.23 -0.85 5.45
CA TYR A 518 27.17 0.03 5.91
C TYR A 518 26.23 -0.63 6.90
N LEU A 519 26.16 -0.10 8.13
CA LEU A 519 25.11 -0.46 9.08
C LEU A 519 23.79 0.23 8.68
N LEU A 520 23.00 -0.46 7.87
CA LEU A 520 21.69 0.00 7.42
C LEU A 520 20.70 0.02 8.59
N ALA A 521 19.91 1.09 8.68
CA ALA A 521 18.86 1.20 9.68
C ALA A 521 17.74 0.20 9.38
N ARG A 522 17.25 -0.53 10.38
CA ARG A 522 16.19 -1.54 10.24
C ARG A 522 15.06 -1.30 11.22
N ASP A 523 13.84 -1.67 10.82
CA ASP A 523 12.69 -1.80 11.69
C ASP A 523 12.38 -3.27 11.91
N THR A 524 13.03 -3.88 12.90
CA THR A 524 12.88 -5.31 13.23
C THR A 524 11.50 -5.67 13.75
N SER A 525 10.60 -4.70 14.00
CA SER A 525 9.20 -4.96 14.34
C SER A 525 8.29 -5.00 13.10
N ARG A 526 8.77 -4.50 11.95
CA ARG A 526 8.06 -4.52 10.67
C ARG A 526 8.70 -5.58 9.78
N THR A 527 8.15 -6.79 9.85
CA THR A 527 8.70 -7.93 9.12
C THR A 527 7.71 -8.52 8.13
N ARG A 528 8.26 -9.14 7.07
CA ARG A 528 7.58 -10.06 6.17
C ARG A 528 8.18 -11.43 6.40
N GLU A 529 7.33 -12.39 6.76
CA GLU A 529 7.76 -13.78 6.81
C GLU A 529 8.13 -14.25 5.40
N SER A 530 9.24 -14.97 5.27
CA SER A 530 9.56 -15.63 3.99
C SER A 530 8.42 -16.60 3.64
N SER A 531 7.86 -16.42 2.44
CA SER A 531 6.64 -17.07 1.96
C SER A 531 6.82 -18.55 1.63
N ASP A 532 8.04 -19.08 1.68
CA ASP A 532 8.40 -20.30 0.96
C ASP A 532 8.80 -21.49 1.86
N ASP A 533 8.12 -21.70 3.00
CA ASP A 533 8.24 -23.00 3.70
C ASP A 533 7.28 -24.07 3.17
N GLY A 534 6.40 -23.73 2.21
CA GLY A 534 5.47 -24.65 1.58
C GLY A 534 4.43 -25.27 2.53
N VAL A 535 4.25 -24.71 3.73
CA VAL A 535 3.37 -25.27 4.75
C VAL A 535 1.92 -24.84 4.49
N ALA A 536 1.10 -25.78 4.01
CA ALA A 536 -0.34 -25.57 3.86
C ALA A 536 -1.03 -25.50 5.24
N ILE A 537 -1.90 -24.50 5.43
CA ILE A 537 -2.71 -24.36 6.66
C ILE A 537 -3.86 -25.38 6.62
N PRO A 538 -3.95 -26.30 7.60
CA PRO A 538 -5.07 -27.25 7.71
C PRO A 538 -6.43 -26.56 7.89
N ASP A 539 -7.51 -27.17 7.39
CA ASP A 539 -8.88 -26.61 7.43
C ASP A 539 -9.39 -26.31 8.86
N ASP A 540 -9.02 -27.17 9.83
CA ASP A 540 -9.38 -27.02 11.23
C ASP A 540 -8.65 -25.84 11.90
N ILE A 541 -7.42 -25.54 11.49
CA ILE A 541 -6.69 -24.32 11.88
C ILE A 541 -7.26 -23.10 11.14
N ALA A 542 -7.59 -23.24 9.85
CA ALA A 542 -8.14 -22.15 9.04
C ALA A 542 -9.49 -21.62 9.58
N ALA A 543 -10.27 -22.46 10.27
CA ALA A 543 -11.51 -22.09 10.93
C ALA A 543 -11.32 -21.26 12.23
N LEU A 544 -10.11 -21.23 12.80
CA LEU A 544 -9.80 -20.51 14.03
C LEU A 544 -9.36 -19.06 13.75
N PRO A 545 -9.42 -18.14 14.73
CA PRO A 545 -8.89 -16.80 14.58
C PRO A 545 -7.41 -16.80 14.15
N ASN A 546 -7.06 -16.00 13.14
CA ASN A 546 -5.67 -15.76 12.74
C ASN A 546 -5.22 -14.36 13.13
N LEU A 547 -3.99 -14.25 13.63
CA LEU A 547 -3.29 -13.00 13.89
C LEU A 547 -1.96 -13.02 13.13
N GLN A 548 -1.62 -11.87 12.55
CA GLN A 548 -0.33 -11.70 11.90
C GLN A 548 0.78 -11.68 12.95
N GLY A 549 1.89 -12.32 12.62
CA GLY A 549 3.12 -12.24 13.39
C GLY A 549 3.85 -10.92 13.13
N ALA A 550 4.90 -10.66 13.90
CA ALA A 550 5.81 -9.54 13.72
C ALA A 550 7.15 -9.88 14.36
N GLY A 551 8.20 -9.14 13.98
CA GLY A 551 9.56 -9.49 14.35
C GLY A 551 9.87 -10.93 13.96
N ASN A 552 10.26 -11.73 14.95
CA ASN A 552 10.71 -13.10 14.78
C ASN A 552 9.61 -14.12 15.15
N VAL A 553 8.35 -13.72 15.02
CA VAL A 553 7.17 -14.56 15.30
C VAL A 553 6.34 -14.67 14.03
N VAL A 554 6.04 -15.90 13.60
CA VAL A 554 5.15 -16.18 12.46
C VAL A 554 3.68 -15.91 12.81
N SER A 555 2.79 -15.88 11.82
CA SER A 555 1.34 -15.80 12.08
C SER A 555 0.83 -16.93 12.98
N LEU A 556 -0.26 -16.69 13.72
CA LEU A 556 -0.82 -17.65 14.68
C LEU A 556 -1.23 -18.97 14.01
N HIS A 557 -1.80 -18.92 12.79
CA HIS A 557 -2.09 -20.11 11.99
C HIS A 557 -0.84 -20.91 11.65
N ARG A 558 0.25 -20.26 11.21
CA ARG A 558 1.51 -20.96 10.92
C ARG A 558 2.13 -21.52 12.20
N ALA A 559 2.06 -20.80 13.31
CA ALA A 559 2.54 -21.28 14.60
C ALA A 559 1.77 -22.54 15.05
N MET A 560 0.44 -22.55 14.95
CA MET A 560 -0.37 -23.75 15.23
C MET A 560 -0.01 -24.90 14.29
N THR A 561 0.21 -24.62 13.01
CA THR A 561 0.56 -25.65 12.02
C THR A 561 1.96 -26.26 12.27
N LYS A 562 2.90 -25.46 12.78
CA LYS A 562 4.26 -25.90 13.15
C LYS A 562 4.31 -26.58 14.52
N ASP A 563 3.32 -26.36 15.37
CA ASP A 563 3.23 -26.99 16.69
C ASP A 563 2.80 -28.46 16.59
N THR A 564 3.79 -29.35 16.49
CA THR A 564 3.56 -30.80 16.44
C THR A 564 2.88 -31.38 17.69
N SER A 565 2.83 -30.64 18.81
CA SER A 565 2.14 -31.09 20.03
C SER A 565 0.62 -30.89 19.98
N GLY A 566 0.14 -29.97 19.13
CA GLY A 566 -1.26 -29.53 19.07
C GLY A 566 -1.68 -28.60 20.20
N GLN A 567 -0.80 -28.30 21.17
CA GLN A 567 -1.15 -27.54 22.36
C GLN A 567 -1.59 -26.11 22.06
N LEU A 568 -0.96 -25.43 21.10
CA LEU A 568 -1.35 -24.07 20.71
C LEU A 568 -2.74 -24.05 20.07
N GLN A 569 -3.05 -25.05 19.24
CA GLN A 569 -4.38 -25.20 18.64
C GLN A 569 -5.45 -25.43 19.71
N ASP A 570 -5.20 -26.33 20.67
CA ASP A 570 -6.11 -26.61 21.78
C ASP A 570 -6.37 -25.36 22.65
N LEU A 571 -5.33 -24.57 22.93
CA LEU A 571 -5.46 -23.31 23.69
C LEU A 571 -6.31 -22.28 22.94
N VAL A 572 -6.13 -22.13 21.63
CA VAL A 572 -6.92 -21.21 20.80
C VAL A 572 -8.38 -21.68 20.73
N GLN A 573 -8.62 -22.98 20.57
CA GLN A 573 -9.97 -23.55 20.61
C GLN A 573 -10.65 -23.32 21.98
N ALA A 574 -9.92 -23.54 23.07
CA ALA A 574 -10.41 -23.29 24.43
C ALA A 574 -10.76 -21.80 24.64
N PHE A 575 -9.97 -20.88 24.08
CA PHE A 575 -10.26 -19.44 24.16
C PHE A 575 -11.54 -19.08 23.41
N VAL A 576 -11.74 -19.63 22.21
CA VAL A 576 -12.97 -19.41 21.42
C VAL A 576 -14.19 -19.99 22.13
N ALA A 577 -14.06 -21.15 22.76
CA ALA A 577 -15.13 -21.85 23.47
C ALA A 577 -15.33 -21.39 24.93
N ALA A 578 -14.51 -20.44 25.41
CA ALA A 578 -14.51 -20.02 26.80
C ALA A 578 -15.85 -19.40 27.20
N PRO A 579 -16.44 -19.79 28.35
CA PRO A 579 -17.78 -19.37 28.75
C PRO A 579 -17.84 -17.94 29.29
N ASN A 580 -16.69 -17.36 29.67
CA ASN A 580 -16.61 -16.01 30.20
C ASN A 580 -15.23 -15.34 29.97
N THR A 581 -15.17 -14.02 30.16
CA THR A 581 -13.97 -13.18 30.09
C THR A 581 -12.85 -13.68 31.00
N ALA A 582 -13.15 -14.05 32.25
CA ALA A 582 -12.14 -14.51 33.21
C ALA A 582 -11.38 -15.75 32.72
N THR A 583 -12.09 -16.69 32.07
CA THR A 583 -11.47 -17.87 31.45
C THR A 583 -10.59 -17.48 30.26
N ARG A 584 -11.04 -16.52 29.43
CA ARG A 584 -10.25 -16.00 28.31
C ARG A 584 -8.97 -15.29 28.76
N GLU A 585 -9.04 -14.52 29.84
CA GLU A 585 -7.87 -13.83 30.43
C GLU A 585 -6.86 -14.80 31.05
N GLN A 586 -7.28 -15.99 31.49
CA GLN A 586 -6.37 -17.05 31.94
C GLN A 586 -5.71 -17.81 30.78
N LEU A 587 -6.43 -17.95 29.65
CA LEU A 587 -5.94 -18.67 28.46
C LEU A 587 -5.02 -17.81 27.60
N LEU A 588 -5.28 -16.51 27.47
CA LEU A 588 -4.55 -15.67 26.52
C LEU A 588 -3.04 -15.60 26.80
N PRO A 589 -2.55 -15.43 28.04
CA PRO A 589 -1.11 -15.44 28.30
C PRO A 589 -0.45 -16.76 27.84
N GLN A 590 -1.14 -17.90 28.02
CA GLN A 590 -0.64 -19.20 27.56
C GLN A 590 -0.55 -19.23 26.04
N ILE A 591 -1.59 -18.78 25.32
CA ILE A 591 -1.59 -18.68 23.86
C ILE A 591 -0.40 -17.82 23.39
N ILE A 592 -0.22 -16.63 23.98
CA ILE A 592 0.88 -15.71 23.61
C ILE A 592 2.24 -16.37 23.85
N TYR A 593 2.44 -17.06 24.98
CA TYR A 593 3.72 -17.70 25.29
C TYR A 593 4.04 -18.89 24.39
N HIS A 594 3.05 -19.71 24.07
CA HIS A 594 3.22 -20.81 23.12
C HIS A 594 3.44 -20.27 21.69
N TRP A 595 2.68 -19.25 21.28
CA TRP A 595 2.82 -18.61 19.98
C TRP A 595 4.20 -17.98 19.78
N ALA A 596 4.72 -17.27 20.78
CA ALA A 596 6.06 -16.68 20.73
C ALA A 596 7.21 -17.69 20.97
N GLY A 597 6.91 -18.94 21.30
CA GLY A 597 7.90 -19.97 21.62
C GLY A 597 8.66 -19.73 22.93
N VAL A 598 8.02 -19.11 23.92
CA VAL A 598 8.63 -18.72 25.21
C VAL A 598 7.96 -19.37 26.44
N ALA A 599 7.04 -20.30 26.24
CA ALA A 599 6.31 -20.98 27.33
C ALA A 599 7.24 -21.62 28.38
N GLU A 600 8.39 -22.14 27.94
CA GLU A 600 9.39 -22.83 28.79
C GLU A 600 10.42 -21.88 29.43
N VAL A 601 10.35 -20.57 29.18
CA VAL A 601 11.27 -19.60 29.81
C VAL A 601 10.94 -19.49 31.30
N ASP A 602 11.95 -19.69 32.16
CA ASP A 602 11.80 -19.50 33.61
C ASP A 602 11.41 -18.03 33.92
N PRO A 603 10.24 -17.77 34.53
CA PRO A 603 9.75 -16.43 34.85
C PRO A 603 10.75 -15.56 35.64
N ALA A 604 11.63 -16.18 36.43
CA ALA A 604 12.59 -15.48 37.29
C ALA A 604 13.95 -15.22 36.61
N SER A 605 14.19 -15.76 35.41
CA SER A 605 15.50 -15.75 34.75
C SER A 605 16.04 -14.37 34.36
N ARG A 606 15.22 -13.32 34.44
CA ARG A 606 15.57 -11.92 34.07
C ARG A 606 15.51 -10.95 35.25
N GLY A 607 15.91 -11.40 36.44
CA GLY A 607 16.13 -10.53 37.61
C GLY A 607 14.88 -10.19 38.43
N GLY A 608 13.76 -10.90 38.22
CA GLY A 608 12.57 -10.89 39.08
C GLY A 608 11.72 -9.62 39.08
N ASN A 609 12.16 -8.53 38.43
CA ASN A 609 11.39 -7.28 38.35
C ASN A 609 10.21 -7.37 37.36
N ILE A 610 10.28 -8.28 36.39
CA ILE A 610 9.26 -8.61 35.38
C ILE A 610 9.29 -10.13 35.14
N ASP A 611 8.16 -10.72 34.76
CA ASP A 611 8.12 -12.10 34.29
C ASP A 611 8.95 -12.20 33.00
N ALA A 612 9.99 -13.03 33.01
CA ALA A 612 10.90 -13.17 31.89
C ALA A 612 10.21 -13.60 30.59
N ARG A 613 9.06 -14.31 30.67
CA ARG A 613 8.26 -14.68 29.49
C ARG A 613 7.62 -13.45 28.84
N GLN A 614 7.13 -12.50 29.64
CA GLN A 614 6.56 -11.25 29.13
C GLN A 614 7.61 -10.43 28.37
N LEU A 615 8.81 -10.33 28.93
CA LEU A 615 9.94 -9.68 28.25
C LEU A 615 10.31 -10.42 26.97
N ALA A 616 10.41 -11.75 27.03
CA ALA A 616 10.75 -12.56 25.86
C ALA A 616 9.70 -12.44 24.74
N VAL A 617 8.41 -12.30 25.05
CA VAL A 617 7.37 -11.99 24.06
C VAL A 617 7.69 -10.68 23.34
N LEU A 618 7.98 -9.60 24.08
CA LEU A 618 8.32 -8.30 23.49
C LEU A 618 9.58 -8.41 22.62
N GLU A 619 10.62 -9.09 23.11
CA GLU A 619 11.87 -9.28 22.36
C GLU A 619 11.64 -10.02 21.03
N ARG A 620 10.76 -11.02 21.02
CA ARG A 620 10.42 -11.79 19.82
C ARG A 620 9.58 -10.97 18.83
N PHE A 621 8.51 -10.32 19.29
CA PHE A 621 7.60 -9.54 18.43
C PHE A 621 8.21 -8.23 17.92
N LEU A 622 9.21 -7.68 18.62
CA LEU A 622 9.97 -6.52 18.17
C LEU A 622 11.22 -6.91 17.38
N GLY A 623 11.54 -8.21 17.28
CA GLY A 623 12.72 -8.72 16.57
C GLY A 623 14.05 -8.28 17.19
N THR A 624 14.08 -7.86 18.46
CA THR A 624 15.28 -7.32 19.09
C THR A 624 15.36 -7.66 20.58
N GLY A 625 16.56 -8.00 21.06
CA GLY A 625 16.81 -8.33 22.46
C GLY A 625 16.85 -7.10 23.36
N PHE A 626 16.39 -7.24 24.61
CA PHE A 626 16.47 -6.17 25.60
C PHE A 626 17.86 -6.10 26.22
N ILE A 627 18.49 -4.93 26.12
CA ILE A 627 19.71 -4.58 26.85
C ILE A 627 19.50 -3.22 27.49
N GLY A 628 19.34 -3.21 28.81
CA GLY A 628 19.21 -2.00 29.62
C GLY A 628 20.56 -1.51 30.15
N THR A 629 20.54 -0.43 30.92
CA THR A 629 21.74 0.18 31.52
C THR A 629 22.51 -0.73 32.49
N SER A 630 21.86 -1.77 33.00
CA SER A 630 22.45 -2.76 33.93
C SER A 630 22.68 -4.13 33.29
N GLY A 631 22.68 -4.20 31.95
CA GLY A 631 22.81 -5.43 31.18
C GLY A 631 21.47 -5.98 30.69
N THR A 632 21.41 -7.29 30.46
CA THR A 632 20.24 -7.95 29.85
C THR A 632 19.06 -8.10 30.81
N SER A 633 19.22 -7.91 32.12
CA SER A 633 18.10 -7.97 33.09
C SER A 633 17.53 -6.58 33.36
N PRO A 634 16.20 -6.37 33.23
CA PRO A 634 15.59 -5.07 33.56
C PRO A 634 15.77 -4.70 35.02
N ASN A 635 16.22 -3.46 35.25
CA ASN A 635 16.26 -2.86 36.59
C ASN A 635 14.88 -2.31 37.00
N THR A 636 14.78 -1.76 38.21
CA THR A 636 13.53 -1.20 38.76
C THR A 636 12.96 -0.01 37.99
N SER A 637 13.77 0.65 37.16
CA SER A 637 13.34 1.78 36.32
C SER A 637 12.84 1.32 34.96
N ALA A 638 13.47 0.30 34.36
CA ALA A 638 13.07 -0.26 33.06
C ALA A 638 11.83 -1.17 33.17
N ALA A 639 11.72 -1.94 34.26
CA ALA A 639 10.65 -2.93 34.41
C ALA A 639 9.21 -2.36 34.31
N PRO A 640 8.87 -1.18 34.87
CA PRO A 640 7.54 -0.59 34.68
C PRO A 640 7.20 -0.29 33.22
N LEU A 641 8.14 0.23 32.44
CA LEU A 641 7.96 0.54 31.01
C LEU A 641 7.74 -0.74 30.19
N LEU A 642 8.49 -1.80 30.48
CA LEU A 642 8.35 -3.09 29.81
C LEU A 642 7.04 -3.80 30.16
N LYS A 643 6.57 -3.67 31.41
CA LYS A 643 5.25 -4.17 31.82
C LYS A 643 4.13 -3.43 31.09
N GLU A 644 4.25 -2.12 30.97
CA GLU A 644 3.30 -1.31 30.20
C GLU A 644 3.30 -1.71 28.72
N ALA A 645 4.47 -1.86 28.11
CA ALA A 645 4.60 -2.35 26.74
C ALA A 645 3.95 -3.71 26.54
N TYR A 646 4.15 -4.65 27.47
CA TYR A 646 3.50 -5.97 27.43
C TYR A 646 1.99 -5.88 27.64
N ASN A 647 1.49 -5.03 28.54
CA ASN A 647 0.07 -4.84 28.76
C ASN A 647 -0.62 -4.29 27.51
N GLN A 648 -0.03 -3.29 26.85
CA GLN A 648 -0.56 -2.77 25.58
C GLN A 648 -0.56 -3.84 24.48
N PHE A 649 0.50 -4.64 24.40
CA PHE A 649 0.55 -5.79 23.50
C PHE A 649 -0.58 -6.79 23.82
N TYR A 650 -0.72 -7.18 25.08
CA TYR A 650 -1.73 -8.12 25.58
C TYR A 650 -3.15 -7.66 25.24
N GLU A 651 -3.51 -6.43 25.59
CA GLU A 651 -4.84 -5.87 25.33
C GLU A 651 -5.17 -5.87 23.84
N ARG A 652 -4.18 -5.60 23.00
CA ARG A 652 -4.36 -5.61 21.55
C ARG A 652 -4.58 -7.01 20.99
N ILE A 653 -3.81 -7.99 21.45
CA ILE A 653 -4.01 -9.39 21.07
C ILE A 653 -5.40 -9.84 21.56
N TYR A 654 -5.78 -9.52 22.80
CA TYR A 654 -7.08 -9.84 23.36
C TYR A 654 -8.22 -9.28 22.50
N SER A 655 -8.22 -7.96 22.26
CA SER A 655 -9.26 -7.28 21.48
C SER A 655 -9.36 -7.81 20.05
N THR A 656 -8.22 -8.16 19.43
CA THR A 656 -8.22 -8.75 18.08
C THR A 656 -8.77 -10.17 18.08
N MET A 657 -8.40 -11.00 19.07
CA MET A 657 -8.90 -12.37 19.20
C MET A 657 -10.42 -12.38 19.36
N ILE A 658 -10.96 -11.60 20.30
CA ILE A 658 -12.41 -11.58 20.56
C ILE A 658 -13.21 -11.01 19.36
N SER A 659 -12.65 -10.03 18.64
CA SER A 659 -13.26 -9.46 17.43
C SER A 659 -13.38 -10.48 16.30
N ARG A 660 -12.50 -11.49 16.28
CA ARG A 660 -12.49 -12.57 15.28
C ARG A 660 -13.20 -13.84 15.76
N SER A 661 -13.61 -13.89 17.03
CA SER A 661 -14.32 -15.02 17.63
C SER A 661 -15.63 -14.57 18.29
N THR A 662 -15.60 -14.28 19.59
CA THR A 662 -16.76 -14.19 20.48
C THR A 662 -17.73 -13.06 20.11
N ILE A 663 -17.20 -11.91 19.69
CA ILE A 663 -18.02 -10.73 19.36
C ILE A 663 -18.01 -10.43 17.85
N LYS A 664 -17.59 -11.39 17.02
CA LYS A 664 -17.48 -11.24 15.56
C LYS A 664 -18.78 -10.72 14.94
N ASP A 665 -19.93 -11.25 15.37
CA ASP A 665 -21.22 -10.86 14.83
C ASP A 665 -21.56 -9.40 15.19
N LEU A 666 -21.26 -8.95 16.43
CA LEU A 666 -21.44 -7.56 16.84
C LEU A 666 -20.54 -6.60 16.05
N ILE A 667 -19.27 -6.96 15.87
CA ILE A 667 -18.34 -6.18 15.03
C ILE A 667 -18.87 -6.10 13.59
N GLY A 668 -19.48 -7.18 13.08
CA GLY A 668 -20.10 -7.20 11.76
C GLY A 668 -21.34 -6.30 11.61
N THR A 669 -21.94 -5.83 12.71
CA THR A 669 -23.08 -4.88 12.65
C THR A 669 -22.66 -3.42 12.48
N LEU A 670 -21.38 -3.11 12.69
CA LEU A 670 -20.88 -1.74 12.61
C LEU A 670 -21.01 -1.22 11.17
N GLN A 671 -21.73 -0.11 11.03
CA GLN A 671 -21.78 0.64 9.77
C GLN A 671 -20.90 1.88 9.88
N TYR A 672 -20.31 2.27 8.78
CA TYR A 672 -19.40 3.40 8.73
C TYR A 672 -20.01 4.45 7.80
N GLU A 673 -20.36 5.58 8.38
CA GLU A 673 -20.79 6.75 7.63
C GLU A 673 -19.65 7.75 7.55
N SER A 674 -19.47 8.30 6.36
CA SER A 674 -18.48 9.31 6.13
C SER A 674 -19.18 10.69 6.22
N THR A 675 -18.84 11.55 7.20
CA THR A 675 -19.30 12.96 7.31
C THR A 675 -18.20 14.02 7.04
N ASP A 676 -18.54 15.26 6.65
CA ASP A 676 -17.54 16.31 6.34
C ASP A 676 -16.49 16.52 7.47
N ASP A 677 -16.85 16.16 8.70
CA ASP A 677 -16.01 16.24 9.90
C ASP A 677 -15.28 14.94 10.28
N GLY A 678 -15.45 13.82 9.58
CA GLY A 678 -14.76 12.55 9.92
C GLY A 678 -15.46 11.25 9.49
N ILE A 679 -15.04 10.12 10.08
CA ILE A 679 -15.81 8.86 10.07
C ILE A 679 -16.69 8.87 11.30
N VAL A 680 -17.98 8.65 11.09
CA VAL A 680 -18.93 8.30 12.13
C VAL A 680 -19.16 6.80 12.03
N VAL A 681 -18.92 6.10 13.13
CA VAL A 681 -19.32 4.71 13.26
C VAL A 681 -20.74 4.68 13.77
N ASP A 682 -21.66 4.10 13.01
CA ASP A 682 -23.03 3.89 13.46
C ASP A 682 -23.08 2.62 14.32
N PHE A 683 -23.27 2.83 15.62
CA PHE A 683 -23.42 1.78 16.62
C PHE A 683 -24.88 1.32 16.79
N SER A 684 -25.85 1.85 16.04
CA SER A 684 -27.29 1.61 16.27
C SER A 684 -27.67 0.13 16.28
N GLN A 685 -27.14 -0.67 15.35
CA GLN A 685 -27.40 -2.11 15.28
C GLN A 685 -26.71 -2.87 16.42
N ALA A 686 -25.48 -2.49 16.75
CA ALA A 686 -24.76 -3.07 17.89
C ALA A 686 -25.47 -2.77 19.21
N ILE A 687 -25.95 -1.54 19.39
CA ILE A 687 -26.75 -1.11 20.55
C ILE A 687 -28.02 -1.95 20.66
N ALA A 688 -28.76 -2.11 19.56
CA ALA A 688 -30.00 -2.90 19.57
C ALA A 688 -29.75 -4.37 19.96
N ALA A 689 -28.65 -4.97 19.46
CA ALA A 689 -28.25 -6.33 19.83
C ALA A 689 -27.85 -6.45 21.31
N LEU A 690 -27.08 -5.48 21.83
CA LEU A 690 -26.67 -5.43 23.22
C LEU A 690 -27.85 -5.20 24.18
N ASP A 691 -28.78 -4.29 23.85
CA ASP A 691 -30.01 -4.08 24.63
C ASP A 691 -30.87 -5.34 24.68
N ALA A 692 -31.00 -6.05 23.55
CA ALA A 692 -31.72 -7.32 23.50
C ALA A 692 -31.08 -8.38 24.40
N GLN A 693 -29.74 -8.49 24.38
CA GLN A 693 -29.02 -9.42 25.25
C GLN A 693 -29.18 -9.04 26.72
N LEU A 694 -28.98 -7.78 27.09
CA LEU A 694 -29.15 -7.26 28.45
C LEU A 694 -30.57 -7.49 29.00
N SER A 695 -31.59 -7.49 28.14
CA SER A 695 -32.98 -7.78 28.52
C SER A 695 -33.26 -9.27 28.73
N THR A 696 -32.53 -10.14 28.02
CA THR A 696 -32.71 -11.60 28.04
C THR A 696 -31.92 -12.23 29.17
N ASP A 697 -30.66 -11.86 29.29
CA ASP A 697 -29.73 -12.30 30.32
C ASP A 697 -28.83 -11.11 30.69
N ARG A 698 -29.13 -10.49 31.84
CA ARG A 698 -28.47 -9.26 32.28
C ARG A 698 -26.96 -9.46 32.46
N ASP A 699 -26.55 -10.58 33.06
CA ASP A 699 -25.15 -10.80 33.39
C ASP A 699 -24.35 -11.11 32.12
N ALA A 700 -24.88 -11.96 31.24
CA ALA A 700 -24.27 -12.22 29.93
C ALA A 700 -24.25 -10.98 29.03
N GLY A 701 -25.28 -10.12 29.12
CA GLY A 701 -25.33 -8.85 28.39
C GLY A 701 -24.30 -7.83 28.87
N ILE A 702 -24.06 -7.74 30.17
CA ILE A 702 -23.00 -6.88 30.74
C ILE A 702 -21.62 -7.36 30.27
N GLU A 703 -21.39 -8.68 30.29
CA GLU A 703 -20.13 -9.24 29.79
C GLU A 703 -19.93 -8.95 28.30
N MET A 704 -20.98 -9.15 27.48
CA MET A 704 -20.94 -8.86 26.05
C MET A 704 -20.69 -7.37 25.77
N LEU A 705 -21.29 -6.47 26.56
CA LEU A 705 -21.06 -5.03 26.49
C LEU A 705 -19.62 -4.65 26.82
N ALA A 706 -19.06 -5.24 27.88
CA ALA A 706 -17.67 -5.05 28.27
C ALA A 706 -16.70 -5.52 27.18
N GLU A 707 -16.90 -6.73 26.66
CA GLU A 707 -16.07 -7.31 25.59
C GLU A 707 -16.13 -6.50 24.30
N PHE A 708 -17.32 -6.05 23.90
CA PHE A 708 -17.48 -5.18 22.75
C PHE A 708 -16.76 -3.83 22.96
N SER A 709 -16.94 -3.21 24.12
CA SER A 709 -16.27 -1.95 24.46
C SER A 709 -14.75 -2.08 24.50
N ARG A 710 -14.23 -3.20 25.04
CA ARG A 710 -12.80 -3.53 25.04
C ARG A 710 -12.25 -3.66 23.62
N ALA A 711 -13.01 -4.28 22.72
CA ALA A 711 -12.63 -4.36 21.32
C ALA A 711 -12.61 -2.98 20.65
N LEU A 712 -13.65 -2.17 20.83
CA LEU A 712 -13.71 -0.81 20.27
C LEU A 712 -12.51 0.04 20.74
N LYS A 713 -12.20 0.01 22.05
CA LYS A 713 -11.03 0.71 22.62
C LYS A 713 -9.71 0.15 22.11
N GLY A 714 -9.59 -1.17 22.02
CA GLY A 714 -8.38 -1.83 21.48
C GLY A 714 -8.12 -1.49 20.01
N HIS A 715 -9.15 -1.11 19.26
CA HIS A 715 -9.06 -0.62 17.89
C HIS A 715 -9.00 0.91 17.78
N GLY A 716 -8.91 1.65 18.90
CA GLY A 716 -8.77 3.11 18.91
C GLY A 716 -10.05 3.91 18.68
N LEU A 717 -11.22 3.26 18.72
CA LEU A 717 -12.52 3.89 18.42
C LEU A 717 -13.09 4.72 19.57
N GLN A 718 -12.46 4.70 20.74
CA GLN A 718 -12.91 5.43 21.93
C GLN A 718 -12.79 6.96 21.82
N THR A 719 -12.08 7.45 20.80
CA THR A 719 -11.91 8.88 20.54
C THR A 719 -13.03 9.48 19.68
N LEU A 720 -13.96 8.65 19.20
CA LEU A 720 -15.04 9.07 18.32
C LEU A 720 -16.24 9.62 19.11
N ALA A 721 -16.87 10.67 18.59
CA ALA A 721 -18.12 11.20 19.15
C ALA A 721 -19.24 10.16 19.20
N SER A 722 -19.28 9.24 18.23
CA SER A 722 -20.22 8.12 18.21
C SER A 722 -19.98 7.12 19.34
N PHE A 723 -18.72 6.97 19.80
CA PHE A 723 -18.42 6.16 20.98
C PHE A 723 -18.93 6.84 22.25
N ASP A 724 -18.83 8.17 22.35
CA ASP A 724 -19.45 8.92 23.44
C ASP A 724 -20.97 8.73 23.44
N GLU A 725 -21.63 8.80 22.28
CA GLU A 725 -23.07 8.53 22.16
C GLU A 725 -23.44 7.10 22.57
N PHE A 726 -22.67 6.10 22.12
CA PHE A 726 -22.80 4.71 22.54
C PHE A 726 -22.70 4.58 24.06
N ARG A 727 -21.68 5.19 24.68
CA ARG A 727 -21.48 5.19 26.13
C ARG A 727 -22.64 5.88 26.86
N GLN A 728 -23.12 7.02 26.34
CA GLN A 728 -24.24 7.78 26.92
C GLN A 728 -25.55 6.99 26.90
N HIS A 729 -25.82 6.21 25.85
CA HIS A 729 -27.00 5.33 25.77
C HIS A 729 -27.06 4.38 26.97
N PHE A 730 -25.97 3.67 27.27
CA PHE A 730 -25.92 2.72 28.37
C PHE A 730 -25.84 3.38 29.74
N MET A 731 -25.18 4.54 29.85
CA MET A 731 -25.13 5.33 31.09
C MET A 731 -26.52 5.75 31.56
N GLN A 732 -27.44 6.08 30.64
CA GLN A 732 -28.82 6.44 30.98
C GLN A 732 -29.64 5.27 31.55
N GLN A 733 -29.21 4.04 31.31
CA GLN A 733 -29.92 2.84 31.77
C GLN A 733 -29.41 2.33 33.12
N SER A 734 -28.08 2.27 33.31
CA SER A 734 -27.50 1.74 34.55
C SER A 734 -26.04 2.16 34.73
N ILE A 735 -25.67 2.53 35.97
CA ILE A 735 -24.27 2.81 36.31
C ILE A 735 -23.37 1.58 36.09
N ALA A 736 -23.90 0.37 36.30
CA ALA A 736 -23.18 -0.87 36.06
C ALA A 736 -22.81 -1.09 34.58
N TYR A 737 -23.60 -0.53 33.65
CA TYR A 737 -23.31 -0.67 32.22
C TYR A 737 -22.18 0.27 31.79
N VAL A 738 -22.19 1.51 32.27
CA VAL A 738 -21.07 2.43 31.98
C VAL A 738 -19.79 1.99 32.69
N GLU A 739 -19.88 1.41 33.88
CA GLU A 739 -18.75 0.75 34.55
C GLU A 739 -18.18 -0.38 33.69
N ALA A 740 -19.04 -1.24 33.12
CA ALA A 740 -18.60 -2.31 32.21
C ALA A 740 -17.92 -1.78 30.94
N ILE A 741 -18.34 -0.61 30.43
CA ILE A 741 -17.72 0.06 29.28
C ILE A 741 -16.36 0.66 29.67
N ASP A 742 -16.28 1.33 30.82
CA ASP A 742 -15.12 2.15 31.20
C ASP A 742 -13.98 1.33 31.79
N THR A 743 -14.28 0.28 32.55
CA THR A 743 -13.29 -0.52 33.29
C THR A 743 -12.50 -1.53 32.43
N VAL A 744 -12.74 -1.57 31.13
CA VAL A 744 -12.06 -2.45 30.16
C VAL A 744 -11.22 -1.68 29.15
N GLY A 745 -10.21 -2.35 28.57
CA GLY A 745 -9.37 -1.83 27.49
C GLY A 745 -8.00 -1.30 27.96
N PRO A 746 -7.19 -0.79 27.01
CA PRO A 746 -5.78 -0.46 27.24
C PRO A 746 -5.55 0.75 28.15
N ASP A 747 -6.50 1.66 28.26
CA ASP A 747 -6.34 2.93 29.00
C ASP A 747 -6.74 2.83 30.48
N THR A 748 -7.12 1.62 30.96
CA THR A 748 -7.65 1.41 32.32
C THR A 748 -6.61 0.75 33.24
N ILE A 749 -6.35 1.38 34.38
CA ILE A 749 -5.58 0.79 35.48
C ILE A 749 -6.53 -0.09 36.28
N ARG A 750 -6.42 -1.40 36.08
CA ARG A 750 -7.33 -2.39 36.65
C ARG A 750 -6.68 -3.17 37.81
N GLY A 751 -7.42 -3.30 38.91
CA GLY A 751 -7.14 -4.16 40.05
C GLY A 751 -7.54 -5.61 39.78
N SER A 752 -7.89 -6.34 40.83
CA SER A 752 -8.16 -7.76 40.77
C SER A 752 -9.37 -8.15 41.62
N ASP A 753 -10.10 -9.17 41.19
CA ASP A 753 -11.27 -9.65 41.95
C ASP A 753 -10.91 -10.40 43.24
N ASN A 754 -9.64 -10.77 43.44
CA ASN A 754 -9.23 -11.76 44.45
C ASN A 754 -8.34 -11.23 45.58
N ARG A 755 -7.97 -9.94 45.56
CA ARG A 755 -7.26 -9.27 46.65
C ARG A 755 -7.52 -7.77 46.60
N GLY A 756 -7.34 -7.09 47.74
CA GLY A 756 -7.35 -5.63 47.76
C GLY A 756 -6.08 -5.05 47.13
N ASP A 757 -6.25 -4.07 46.26
CA ASP A 757 -5.22 -3.43 45.47
C ASP A 757 -5.00 -1.96 45.87
N THR A 758 -3.85 -1.42 45.46
CA THR A 758 -3.52 0.00 45.61
C THR A 758 -3.19 0.57 44.24
N LEU A 759 -4.15 1.28 43.66
CA LEU A 759 -4.06 1.83 42.31
C LEU A 759 -3.78 3.33 42.38
N ARG A 760 -2.85 3.80 41.55
CA ARG A 760 -2.45 5.22 41.55
C ARG A 760 -2.19 5.70 40.14
N ALA A 761 -2.85 6.79 39.77
CA ALA A 761 -2.62 7.46 38.50
C ALA A 761 -1.68 8.67 38.65
N THR A 762 -0.83 8.86 37.65
CA THR A 762 0.08 10.03 37.54
C THR A 762 -0.43 11.06 36.55
N ASN A 763 -1.27 10.66 35.59
CA ASN A 763 -1.97 11.49 34.61
C ASN A 763 -3.46 11.12 34.63
N ALA A 764 -4.30 11.88 33.90
CA ALA A 764 -5.72 11.57 33.72
C ALA A 764 -5.89 10.09 33.34
N ALA A 765 -6.68 9.34 34.13
CA ALA A 765 -6.81 7.90 33.96
C ALA A 765 -8.16 7.36 34.43
N ILE A 766 -8.47 6.14 34.00
CA ILE A 766 -9.55 5.32 34.56
C ILE A 766 -8.91 4.30 35.51
N LEU A 767 -9.36 4.27 36.77
CA LEU A 767 -8.93 3.30 37.77
C LEU A 767 -10.13 2.42 38.14
N ALA A 768 -9.93 1.10 38.19
CA ALA A 768 -10.97 0.14 38.56
C ALA A 768 -10.41 -0.84 39.61
N GLY A 769 -10.89 -0.77 40.86
CA GLY A 769 -10.48 -1.66 41.96
C GLY A 769 -10.94 -3.10 41.75
N LEU A 770 -12.17 -3.24 41.26
CA LEU A 770 -12.91 -4.49 41.01
C LEU A 770 -13.47 -5.13 42.28
N GLY A 771 -12.73 -5.96 42.99
CA GLY A 771 -13.26 -6.72 44.11
C GLY A 771 -12.34 -6.70 45.31
N ASN A 772 -12.90 -6.89 46.50
CA ASN A 772 -12.27 -6.68 47.81
C ASN A 772 -12.08 -5.18 48.12
N ASN A 773 -11.33 -4.88 49.19
CA ASN A 773 -11.18 -3.53 49.70
C ASN A 773 -9.96 -2.86 49.06
N ASP A 774 -10.20 -1.86 48.23
CA ASP A 774 -9.19 -1.20 47.41
C ASP A 774 -8.87 0.22 47.87
N TYR A 775 -7.66 0.67 47.53
CA TYR A 775 -7.26 2.08 47.66
C TYR A 775 -6.92 2.65 46.29
N LEU A 776 -7.77 3.53 45.78
CA LEU A 776 -7.63 4.17 44.48
C LEU A 776 -7.25 5.64 44.65
N ARG A 777 -6.19 6.08 43.98
CA ARG A 777 -5.75 7.47 44.01
C ARG A 777 -5.61 8.07 42.62
N GLY A 778 -6.43 9.07 42.32
CA GLY A 778 -6.37 9.85 41.08
C GLY A 778 -5.09 10.71 40.94
N SER A 779 -4.93 11.26 39.75
CA SER A 779 -3.95 12.25 39.36
C SER A 779 -4.44 13.68 39.65
N THR A 780 -3.81 14.69 39.06
CA THR A 780 -4.33 16.08 39.05
C THR A 780 -5.06 16.42 37.73
N GLY A 781 -5.26 15.42 36.86
CA GLY A 781 -6.07 15.52 35.64
C GLY A 781 -7.52 15.13 35.93
N ASN A 782 -8.32 14.95 34.88
CA ASN A 782 -9.69 14.46 35.02
C ASN A 782 -9.67 12.93 35.11
N ASP A 783 -9.97 12.37 36.28
CA ASP A 783 -9.91 10.94 36.52
C ASP A 783 -11.30 10.31 36.67
N THR A 784 -11.40 9.01 36.40
CA THR A 784 -12.59 8.20 36.72
C THR A 784 -12.17 7.03 37.61
N LEU A 785 -12.71 6.95 38.83
CA LEU A 785 -12.37 5.92 39.82
C LEU A 785 -13.60 5.05 40.10
N TYR A 786 -13.48 3.74 39.89
CA TYR A 786 -14.45 2.72 40.25
C TYR A 786 -13.88 1.85 41.38
N GLY A 787 -14.49 1.89 42.58
CA GLY A 787 -14.10 1.02 43.70
C GLY A 787 -14.42 -0.43 43.39
N GLY A 788 -15.71 -0.69 43.15
CA GLY A 788 -16.19 -2.01 42.78
C GLY A 788 -16.86 -2.67 43.98
N ALA A 789 -16.51 -3.92 44.30
CA ALA A 789 -17.12 -4.66 45.40
C ALA A 789 -16.21 -4.74 46.61
N GLY A 790 -16.55 -4.07 47.71
CA GLY A 790 -15.79 -4.11 48.95
C GLY A 790 -15.94 -2.84 49.76
N HIS A 791 -15.00 -2.57 50.65
CA HIS A 791 -14.92 -1.32 51.39
C HIS A 791 -13.78 -0.49 50.84
N ASP A 792 -14.07 0.34 49.86
CA ASP A 792 -13.05 1.01 49.06
C ASP A 792 -12.73 2.41 49.57
N SER A 793 -11.51 2.87 49.30
CA SER A 793 -11.06 4.23 49.60
C SER A 793 -10.59 4.88 48.31
N LEU A 794 -11.45 5.74 47.76
CA LEU A 794 -11.19 6.49 46.53
C LEU A 794 -10.77 7.90 46.92
N GLN A 795 -9.61 8.32 46.43
CA GLN A 795 -9.08 9.66 46.63
C GLN A 795 -8.79 10.29 45.27
N SER A 796 -9.64 11.20 44.81
CA SER A 796 -9.29 12.05 43.68
C SER A 796 -8.42 13.24 44.14
N LYS A 797 -7.78 13.96 43.20
CA LYS A 797 -7.07 15.21 43.54
C LYS A 797 -7.75 16.40 42.86
N ALA A 798 -6.98 17.27 42.21
CA ALA A 798 -7.54 18.36 41.43
C ALA A 798 -7.97 17.81 40.06
N GLY A 799 -9.02 18.36 39.47
CA GLY A 799 -9.56 17.86 38.20
C GLY A 799 -11.09 17.83 38.23
N ASN A 800 -11.68 17.53 37.09
CA ASN A 800 -13.10 17.17 37.00
C ASN A 800 -13.20 15.64 37.08
N ASP A 801 -13.31 15.13 38.30
CA ASP A 801 -13.23 13.69 38.57
C ASP A 801 -14.61 13.04 38.71
N THR A 802 -14.69 11.75 38.38
CA THR A 802 -15.85 10.89 38.65
C THR A 802 -15.43 9.79 39.62
N LEU A 803 -16.14 9.65 40.74
CA LEU A 803 -15.90 8.60 41.74
C LEU A 803 -17.16 7.75 41.90
N VAL A 804 -17.00 6.43 41.76
CA VAL A 804 -18.06 5.43 41.91
C VAL A 804 -17.58 4.41 42.93
N GLY A 805 -18.16 4.41 44.13
CA GLY A 805 -17.77 3.48 45.21
C GLY A 805 -18.08 2.03 44.85
N GLY A 806 -19.29 1.76 44.39
CA GLY A 806 -19.75 0.42 44.04
C GLY A 806 -20.56 -0.19 45.18
N THR A 807 -20.31 -1.47 45.52
CA THR A 807 -21.03 -2.16 46.60
C THR A 807 -20.17 -2.25 47.86
N GLY A 808 -20.74 -1.84 48.99
CA GLY A 808 -20.12 -1.93 50.32
C GLY A 808 -20.08 -0.56 51.00
N ASP A 809 -19.24 -0.39 52.02
CA ASP A 809 -19.09 0.88 52.72
C ASP A 809 -17.80 1.59 52.26
N ASP A 810 -17.95 2.54 51.33
CA ASP A 810 -16.84 3.22 50.67
C ASP A 810 -16.56 4.62 51.24
N TRP A 811 -15.30 5.04 51.12
CA TRP A 811 -14.83 6.39 51.41
C TRP A 811 -14.44 7.09 50.11
N LEU A 812 -15.06 8.23 49.82
CA LEU A 812 -14.88 9.03 48.59
C LEU A 812 -14.40 10.47 48.92
#